data_AF-A0AAP2YVA7-F1
#
_entry.id   AF-A0AAP2YVA7-F1
#
_cell.length_a   1.000
_cell.length_b   1.000
_cell.length_c   1.000
_cell.angle_alpha   90.00
_cell.angle_beta   90.00
_cell.angle_gamma   90.00
#
_symmetry.space_group_name_H-M   'P 1'
#
loop_
_entity.id
_entity.type
_entity.pdbx_description
1 polymer ?
#
loop_
_entity_poly.entity_id
_entity_poly.type
_entity_poly.pdbx_seq_one_letter_code
_entity_poly.pdbx_strand_id
1 'polypeptide(L)'
;MTDNTTYREKGRALFLAALMVLSVVAMSTALVGGAAAASDDLVNGPTEYQDGDDTHVQLVLDGDHTNLDETDFAVYDRSDNEVGIVAGSLTSNDDGDTTQFDFEVDNALRGDAQLEIDGENVSISTTGTTVAENGNSVTAFEGETIAILAAGVDSDYTIYDDDGSPMFDGATHANSNVATESTDSLESGETYTVDFGADEVNVTVRDLGLSAEVGDDSLYTGENATVDVSALTTNRMVEATLLDEDGDDVSTADGTLGGDRQATIDLGAVDDAGNYTIEVEDLDTGITVETDTIAVEEAPDGDIRFDDSSYDGVAGDNVEFTVEFDNTEDGWVYIEEDEGFYNATLEIDAEGADEVTIAFNTYEADDDDNNNDVFEVVSDDGEITNLEQNAAFGSEYVLLPGDFELETGFTGMSDENDAAFLTLGSGSVDDISTGVAPGDFDVDDDLEDILEETTDRDYVAEGDLLITSVEATGVHGYLLDGDNWNENSGLELTFSDTDEPRYGSADSINITDLQTQEPDNISVVSDEDNGTFYVIADVDNIDNISADQTWDVEFEMTEDNAYIEDEDSELSVNTEFDVEERNLELVGDFNDDDELFVENSAESLLTAETNVAPGTDADWRLRSGGEIFQESTTVDDGEVTVTFDLSGYSAGDEIEQIRVTEAGDERHEISGVFIDAGETVEEKEDLELDVDAPSDVKVDEDAEFVATLTNNKDEEVTTTVEFEFAGETEDAELTIGADSSASETFTVSELDAGDYDWSVSVDDYDLSDSGTLTVEADDKDEDTDTETPDESDDSDDSDDSTTDDSDDSDDDDGQPGFGVAVAVVALLAAAMLALRRQN
;
A
#
# COMPACT_ATOMS: atom_id res chain seq x y z
N MET A 1 -4.58 -61.94 -1.00
CA MET A 1 -4.89 -61.19 -2.23
C MET A 1 -3.82 -61.55 -3.24
N THR A 2 -4.21 -61.79 -4.48
CA THR A 2 -3.29 -62.09 -5.58
C THR A 2 -2.98 -60.78 -6.27
N ASP A 3 -1.81 -60.23 -5.96
CA ASP A 3 -1.32 -59.00 -6.58
C ASP A 3 -0.86 -59.35 -8.00
N ASN A 4 -1.78 -59.17 -8.95
CA ASN A 4 -1.45 -59.20 -10.35
C ASN A 4 -0.90 -57.83 -10.72
N THR A 5 0.43 -57.72 -10.73
CA THR A 5 1.14 -56.63 -11.38
C THR A 5 0.65 -56.49 -12.82
N THR A 6 0.27 -55.28 -13.19
CA THR A 6 -0.33 -54.95 -14.49
C THR A 6 0.69 -55.13 -15.62
N TYR A 7 0.22 -55.30 -16.86
CA TYR A 7 1.13 -55.42 -18.03
C TYR A 7 2.04 -54.19 -18.20
N ARG A 8 1.65 -53.02 -17.67
CA ARG A 8 2.46 -51.79 -17.66
C ARG A 8 3.55 -51.82 -16.60
N GLU A 9 3.30 -52.35 -15.40
CA GLU A 9 4.35 -52.55 -14.37
C GLU A 9 5.33 -53.64 -14.78
N LYS A 10 4.87 -54.71 -15.45
CA LYS A 10 5.78 -55.72 -16.02
C LYS A 10 6.55 -55.19 -17.23
N GLY A 11 5.98 -54.25 -17.98
CA GLY A 11 6.68 -53.53 -19.05
C GLY A 11 7.76 -52.60 -18.51
N ARG A 12 7.45 -51.81 -17.46
CA ARG A 12 8.42 -50.94 -16.77
C ARG A 12 9.51 -51.74 -16.05
N ALA A 13 9.17 -52.83 -15.36
CA ALA A 13 10.17 -53.68 -14.73
C ALA A 13 11.04 -54.44 -15.74
N LEU A 14 10.51 -54.81 -16.92
CA LEU A 14 11.30 -55.41 -17.99
C LEU A 14 12.14 -54.38 -18.74
N PHE A 15 11.69 -53.12 -18.84
CA PHE A 15 12.44 -52.01 -19.42
C PHE A 15 13.55 -51.54 -18.47
N LEU A 16 13.27 -51.37 -17.17
CA LEU A 16 14.26 -51.08 -16.12
C LEU A 16 15.26 -52.23 -15.94
N ALA A 17 14.82 -53.48 -16.01
CA ALA A 17 15.76 -54.62 -16.02
C ALA A 17 16.53 -54.74 -17.34
N ALA A 18 16.03 -54.19 -18.46
CA ALA A 18 16.79 -54.12 -19.70
C ALA A 18 17.78 -52.94 -19.72
N LEU A 19 17.46 -51.84 -19.03
CA LEU A 19 18.33 -50.68 -18.81
C LEU A 19 19.43 -51.01 -17.78
N MET A 20 19.12 -51.64 -16.65
CA MET A 20 20.13 -52.19 -15.72
C MET A 20 21.02 -53.25 -16.38
N VAL A 21 20.50 -54.03 -17.34
CA VAL A 21 21.31 -55.03 -18.07
C VAL A 21 22.09 -54.40 -19.24
N LEU A 22 21.73 -53.20 -19.68
CA LEU A 22 22.49 -52.41 -20.65
C LEU A 22 23.54 -51.52 -19.97
N SER A 23 23.29 -50.99 -18.77
CA SER A 23 24.29 -50.26 -17.96
C SER A 23 25.37 -51.21 -17.41
N VAL A 24 25.00 -52.47 -17.12
CA VAL A 24 25.97 -53.56 -16.81
C VAL A 24 26.85 -53.95 -18.02
N VAL A 25 26.70 -53.32 -19.19
CA VAL A 25 27.56 -53.53 -20.38
C VAL A 25 28.37 -52.28 -20.76
N ALA A 26 28.23 -51.18 -20.03
CA ALA A 26 29.15 -50.04 -20.08
C ALA A 26 30.13 -50.02 -18.89
N MET A 27 30.13 -51.06 -18.04
CA MET A 27 31.31 -51.39 -17.23
C MET A 27 32.52 -51.44 -18.16
N SER A 28 33.49 -50.60 -17.85
CA SER A 28 34.84 -50.50 -18.39
C SER A 28 35.50 -51.86 -18.55
N THR A 29 35.09 -52.63 -19.57
CA THR A 29 36.12 -53.17 -20.44
C THR A 29 36.76 -51.95 -21.06
N ALA A 30 37.95 -51.58 -20.59
CA ALA A 30 38.88 -50.84 -21.41
C ALA A 30 38.99 -51.61 -22.73
N LEU A 31 38.14 -51.26 -23.69
CA LEU A 31 38.27 -51.67 -25.06
C LEU A 31 39.49 -50.90 -25.51
N VAL A 32 40.66 -51.53 -25.39
CA VAL A 32 41.97 -51.02 -25.82
C VAL A 32 41.78 -50.45 -27.24
N GLY A 33 41.53 -49.14 -27.28
CA GLY A 33 41.15 -48.39 -28.45
C GLY A 33 42.39 -47.99 -29.21
N GLY A 34 43.05 -48.98 -29.81
CA GLY A 34 43.96 -48.83 -30.95
C GLY A 34 44.84 -47.58 -31.04
N ALA A 35 45.66 -47.29 -30.02
CA ALA A 35 46.94 -46.61 -30.24
C ALA A 35 47.91 -47.62 -30.87
N ALA A 36 47.80 -47.78 -32.17
CA ALA A 36 48.58 -48.73 -32.95
C ALA A 36 49.85 -48.07 -33.50
N ALA A 37 50.95 -48.04 -32.71
CA ALA A 37 52.32 -48.09 -33.27
C ALA A 37 53.50 -48.35 -32.28
N ALA A 38 53.47 -47.98 -31.00
CA ALA A 38 54.55 -48.26 -30.02
C ALA A 38 54.16 -49.24 -28.90
N SER A 39 52.91 -49.74 -28.93
CA SER A 39 52.37 -50.77 -28.02
C SER A 39 52.80 -52.21 -28.33
N ASP A 40 53.62 -52.45 -29.36
CA ASP A 40 53.97 -53.81 -29.83
C ASP A 40 54.92 -54.56 -28.88
N ASP A 41 55.62 -53.82 -28.00
CA ASP A 41 56.57 -54.35 -27.02
C ASP A 41 55.99 -54.36 -25.59
N LEU A 42 54.72 -54.02 -25.34
CA LEU A 42 54.16 -54.06 -23.97
C LEU A 42 53.69 -55.48 -23.63
N VAL A 43 54.32 -56.10 -22.63
CA VAL A 43 53.89 -57.41 -22.11
C VAL A 43 52.71 -57.22 -21.15
N ASN A 44 52.81 -56.22 -20.27
CA ASN A 44 51.77 -55.85 -19.31
C ASN A 44 51.62 -54.33 -19.23
N GLY A 45 50.38 -53.85 -19.13
CA GLY A 45 50.04 -52.44 -18.97
C GLY A 45 50.70 -51.81 -17.74
N PRO A 46 51.00 -50.50 -17.79
CA PRO A 46 51.47 -49.78 -16.60
C PRO A 46 50.42 -49.84 -15.50
N THR A 47 50.83 -50.24 -14.30
CA THR A 47 49.96 -50.46 -13.14
C THR A 47 50.46 -49.66 -11.95
N GLU A 48 49.56 -48.88 -11.32
CA GLU A 48 49.84 -48.15 -10.09
C GLU A 48 49.71 -49.06 -8.86
N TYR A 49 50.62 -48.92 -7.90
CA TYR A 49 50.50 -49.51 -6.57
C TYR A 49 51.22 -48.65 -5.53
N GLN A 50 50.91 -48.88 -4.25
CA GLN A 50 51.55 -48.21 -3.12
C GLN A 50 52.50 -49.16 -2.39
N ASP A 51 53.75 -48.71 -2.16
CA ASP A 51 54.70 -49.36 -1.25
C ASP A 51 55.07 -48.38 -0.12
N GLY A 52 54.54 -48.62 1.07
CA GLY A 52 54.68 -47.69 2.18
C GLY A 52 53.88 -46.40 1.96
N ASP A 53 54.56 -45.26 1.95
CA ASP A 53 53.96 -43.95 1.69
C ASP A 53 54.18 -43.48 0.23
N ASP A 54 54.88 -44.29 -0.57
CA ASP A 54 55.35 -43.94 -1.92
C ASP A 54 54.45 -44.60 -2.98
N THR A 55 54.14 -43.85 -4.04
CA THR A 55 53.33 -44.33 -5.18
C THR A 55 54.26 -44.84 -6.27
N HIS A 56 53.98 -46.02 -6.79
CA HIS A 56 54.77 -46.69 -7.81
C HIS A 56 53.95 -47.00 -9.05
N VAL A 57 54.57 -46.89 -10.22
CA VAL A 57 54.02 -47.37 -11.50
C VAL A 57 54.95 -48.42 -12.06
N GLN A 58 54.43 -49.63 -12.30
CA GLN A 58 55.18 -50.71 -12.91
C GLN A 58 54.65 -51.08 -14.29
N LEU A 59 55.57 -51.31 -15.23
CA LEU A 59 55.26 -51.91 -16.53
C LEU A 59 56.29 -52.98 -16.92
N VAL A 60 55.92 -53.83 -17.87
CA VAL A 60 56.82 -54.84 -18.44
C VAL A 60 56.86 -54.74 -19.95
N LEU A 61 58.06 -54.60 -20.51
CA LEU A 61 58.32 -54.60 -21.95
C LEU A 61 58.87 -55.97 -22.43
N ASP A 62 58.56 -56.33 -23.66
CA ASP A 62 59.06 -57.50 -24.39
C ASP A 62 60.45 -57.20 -24.92
N GLY A 63 61.39 -58.12 -24.67
CA GLY A 63 62.80 -57.97 -25.03
C GLY A 63 63.67 -57.23 -24.00
N ASP A 64 64.93 -57.00 -24.42
CA ASP A 64 65.98 -56.33 -23.64
C ASP A 64 65.96 -54.81 -23.91
N HIS A 65 65.44 -54.06 -22.93
CA HIS A 65 65.34 -52.60 -22.95
C HIS A 65 66.28 -51.95 -21.92
N THR A 66 67.41 -52.59 -21.60
CA THR A 66 68.40 -52.06 -20.63
C THR A 66 69.06 -50.75 -21.03
N ASN A 67 68.79 -50.25 -22.23
CA ASN A 67 69.22 -48.93 -22.71
C ASN A 67 68.27 -47.79 -22.35
N LEU A 68 67.06 -48.07 -21.85
CA LEU A 68 66.13 -47.05 -21.37
C LEU A 68 66.42 -46.75 -19.90
N ASP A 69 66.17 -45.50 -19.50
CA ASP A 69 66.17 -45.06 -18.11
C ASP A 69 64.95 -44.19 -17.79
N GLU A 70 64.85 -43.69 -16.55
CA GLU A 70 63.72 -42.86 -16.09
C GLU A 70 63.48 -41.60 -16.94
N THR A 71 64.45 -41.14 -17.73
CA THR A 71 64.31 -39.96 -18.61
C THR A 71 63.65 -40.25 -19.95
N ASP A 72 63.44 -41.52 -20.27
CA ASP A 72 62.73 -41.97 -21.48
C ASP A 72 61.21 -42.13 -21.24
N PHE A 73 60.74 -41.85 -20.02
CA PHE A 73 59.35 -41.94 -19.59
C PHE A 73 58.84 -40.59 -19.07
N ALA A 74 57.56 -40.31 -19.27
CA ALA A 74 56.87 -39.22 -18.60
C ALA A 74 55.52 -39.71 -18.10
N VAL A 75 55.18 -39.40 -16.85
CA VAL A 75 53.88 -39.73 -16.27
C VAL A 75 53.03 -38.48 -16.28
N TYR A 76 51.78 -38.60 -16.69
CA TYR A 76 50.80 -37.51 -16.69
C TYR A 76 49.63 -37.90 -15.80
N ASP A 77 49.20 -36.97 -14.95
CA ASP A 77 47.94 -37.10 -14.21
C ASP A 77 46.73 -36.91 -15.15
N ARG A 78 45.52 -37.11 -14.62
CA ARG A 78 44.26 -36.93 -15.37
C ARG A 78 44.06 -35.51 -15.95
N SER A 79 44.77 -34.52 -15.44
CA SER A 79 44.70 -33.12 -15.90
C SER A 79 45.83 -32.79 -16.88
N ASP A 80 46.47 -33.81 -17.47
CA ASP A 80 47.62 -33.71 -18.39
C ASP A 80 48.84 -33.00 -17.76
N ASN A 81 48.94 -32.93 -16.43
CA ASN A 81 50.12 -32.40 -15.77
C ASN A 81 51.18 -33.50 -15.63
N GLU A 82 52.42 -33.17 -16.02
CA GLU A 82 53.54 -34.09 -15.84
C GLU A 82 53.81 -34.30 -14.34
N VAL A 83 53.69 -35.55 -13.90
CA VAL A 83 54.04 -36.03 -12.56
C VAL A 83 55.50 -36.45 -12.55
N GLY A 84 56.27 -35.91 -11.59
CA GLY A 84 57.69 -36.18 -11.49
C GLY A 84 57.98 -37.65 -11.16
N ILE A 85 58.92 -38.24 -11.90
CA ILE A 85 59.51 -39.55 -11.56
C ILE A 85 60.67 -39.31 -10.59
N VAL A 86 60.58 -39.89 -9.40
CA VAL A 86 61.52 -39.69 -8.27
C VAL A 86 62.68 -40.67 -8.34
N ALA A 87 62.37 -41.92 -8.68
CA ALA A 87 63.35 -42.99 -8.82
C ALA A 87 62.83 -44.09 -9.75
N GLY A 88 63.65 -44.51 -10.71
CA GLY A 88 63.42 -45.72 -11.51
C GLY A 88 64.24 -46.93 -11.05
N SER A 89 63.62 -48.09 -10.97
CA SER A 89 64.28 -49.39 -10.89
C SER A 89 64.07 -50.18 -12.18
N LEU A 90 65.15 -50.83 -12.64
CA LEU A 90 65.18 -51.63 -13.85
C LEU A 90 65.60 -53.05 -13.50
N THR A 91 64.74 -54.03 -13.83
CA THR A 91 65.05 -55.45 -13.66
C THR A 91 64.83 -56.21 -14.97
N SER A 92 65.92 -56.73 -15.53
CA SER A 92 65.84 -57.65 -16.69
C SER A 92 65.80 -59.10 -16.22
N ASN A 93 64.96 -59.92 -16.86
CA ASN A 93 64.94 -61.35 -16.60
C ASN A 93 66.25 -62.01 -17.08
N ASP A 94 66.68 -63.09 -16.41
CA ASP A 94 67.95 -63.79 -16.65
C ASP A 94 68.12 -64.30 -18.10
N ASP A 95 67.02 -64.47 -18.85
CA ASP A 95 66.99 -64.93 -20.24
C ASP A 95 66.96 -63.79 -21.28
N GLY A 96 66.77 -62.53 -20.88
CA GLY A 96 66.74 -61.34 -21.76
C GLY A 96 65.46 -61.20 -22.61
N ASP A 97 64.42 -61.95 -22.28
CA ASP A 97 63.14 -61.99 -23.01
C ASP A 97 62.16 -60.89 -22.58
N THR A 98 62.30 -60.29 -21.39
CA THR A 98 61.44 -59.19 -20.91
C THR A 98 62.23 -58.24 -19.99
N THR A 99 61.79 -56.99 -19.91
CA THR A 99 62.36 -55.94 -19.04
C THR A 99 61.26 -55.28 -18.19
N GLN A 100 61.40 -55.32 -16.87
CA GLN A 100 60.49 -54.67 -15.92
C GLN A 100 61.03 -53.29 -15.54
N PHE A 101 60.15 -52.29 -15.60
CA PHE A 101 60.41 -50.94 -15.10
C PHE A 101 59.45 -50.66 -13.94
N ASP A 102 59.98 -50.04 -12.90
CA ASP A 102 59.24 -49.64 -11.72
C ASP A 102 59.64 -48.21 -11.33
N PHE A 103 58.68 -47.30 -11.32
CA PHE A 103 58.90 -45.87 -11.10
C PHE A 103 58.21 -45.42 -9.83
N GLU A 104 58.96 -44.84 -8.90
CA GLU A 104 58.40 -44.03 -7.82
C GLU A 104 57.98 -42.67 -8.40
N VAL A 105 56.75 -42.23 -8.15
CA VAL A 105 56.18 -40.96 -8.64
C VAL A 105 55.86 -40.00 -7.50
N ASP A 106 56.00 -38.69 -7.75
CA ASP A 106 55.90 -37.64 -6.73
C ASP A 106 54.50 -37.50 -6.09
N ASN A 107 53.43 -37.98 -6.75
CA ASN A 107 52.05 -37.90 -6.27
C ASN A 107 51.23 -39.13 -6.71
N ALA A 108 50.14 -39.42 -5.98
CA ALA A 108 49.12 -40.37 -6.40
C ALA A 108 48.47 -39.90 -7.71
N LEU A 109 48.23 -40.84 -8.63
CA LEU A 109 47.89 -40.49 -10.01
C LEU A 109 46.41 -40.18 -10.21
N ARG A 110 45.52 -40.92 -9.55
CA ARG A 110 44.05 -40.72 -9.45
C ARG A 110 43.32 -40.59 -10.81
N GLY A 111 42.27 -41.39 -11.01
CA GLY A 111 41.50 -41.39 -12.26
C GLY A 111 42.35 -41.79 -13.49
N ASP A 112 42.09 -41.15 -14.62
CA ASP A 112 42.68 -41.47 -15.94
C ASP A 112 44.11 -40.94 -16.15
N ALA A 113 45.08 -41.55 -15.47
CA ALA A 113 46.49 -41.23 -15.64
C ALA A 113 47.13 -41.91 -16.87
N GLN A 114 48.16 -41.27 -17.43
CA GLN A 114 48.87 -41.75 -18.63
C GLN A 114 50.37 -41.86 -18.42
N LEU A 115 50.99 -42.82 -19.11
CA LEU A 115 52.44 -42.97 -19.21
C LEU A 115 52.86 -42.77 -20.67
N GLU A 116 53.68 -41.77 -20.93
CA GLU A 116 54.35 -41.59 -22.22
C GLU A 116 55.63 -42.44 -22.27
N ILE A 117 55.77 -43.24 -23.33
CA ILE A 117 56.96 -44.02 -23.65
C ILE A 117 57.28 -43.79 -25.12
N ASP A 118 58.50 -43.33 -25.44
CA ASP A 118 58.93 -43.07 -26.82
C ASP A 118 58.01 -42.11 -27.61
N GLY A 119 57.28 -41.23 -26.91
CA GLY A 119 56.36 -40.25 -27.48
C GLY A 119 54.95 -40.79 -27.77
N GLU A 120 54.58 -41.93 -27.18
CA GLU A 120 53.21 -42.47 -27.20
C GLU A 120 52.66 -42.65 -25.78
N ASN A 121 51.40 -42.25 -25.57
CA ASN A 121 50.73 -42.37 -24.28
C ASN A 121 50.00 -43.71 -24.13
N VAL A 122 50.13 -44.30 -22.95
CA VAL A 122 49.47 -45.54 -22.53
C VAL A 122 48.75 -45.28 -21.21
N SER A 123 47.48 -45.66 -21.09
CA SER A 123 46.72 -45.51 -19.85
C SER A 123 47.33 -46.36 -18.72
N ILE A 124 47.45 -45.76 -17.55
CA ILE A 124 47.89 -46.41 -16.32
C ILE A 124 46.65 -47.00 -15.64
N SER A 125 46.72 -48.27 -15.23
CA SER A 125 45.71 -48.85 -14.35
C SER A 125 45.93 -48.31 -12.94
N THR A 126 45.20 -47.25 -12.60
CA THR A 126 45.22 -46.63 -11.27
C THR A 126 44.52 -47.54 -10.26
N THR A 127 45.03 -47.57 -9.03
CA THR A 127 44.48 -48.43 -7.97
C THR A 127 44.29 -47.67 -6.67
N GLY A 128 43.19 -47.92 -5.97
CA GLY A 128 42.91 -47.22 -4.71
C GLY A 128 43.67 -47.81 -3.53
N THR A 129 43.77 -49.14 -3.47
CA THR A 129 44.33 -49.89 -2.33
C THR A 129 45.29 -50.95 -2.82
N THR A 130 46.46 -51.04 -2.19
CA THR A 130 47.45 -52.10 -2.45
C THR A 130 47.44 -53.18 -1.36
N VAL A 131 47.31 -54.43 -1.77
CA VAL A 131 47.45 -55.63 -0.94
C VAL A 131 48.83 -56.24 -1.18
N ALA A 132 49.77 -55.93 -0.29
CA ALA A 132 51.14 -56.41 -0.40
C ALA A 132 51.38 -57.71 0.37
N GLU A 133 52.07 -58.68 -0.23
CA GLU A 133 52.58 -59.88 0.44
C GLU A 133 53.44 -59.48 1.64
N ASN A 134 53.28 -60.14 2.79
CA ASN A 134 53.86 -59.75 4.09
C ASN A 134 53.42 -58.37 4.63
N GLY A 135 52.38 -57.76 4.02
CA GLY A 135 51.78 -56.50 4.43
C GLY A 135 50.86 -56.61 5.65
N ASN A 136 50.29 -55.47 6.04
CA ASN A 136 49.24 -55.41 7.05
C ASN A 136 47.86 -55.63 6.42
N SER A 137 46.84 -55.91 7.24
CA SER A 137 45.46 -55.91 6.76
C SER A 137 45.06 -54.52 6.25
N VAL A 138 44.34 -54.49 5.13
CA VAL A 138 43.91 -53.25 4.45
C VAL A 138 42.38 -53.16 4.39
N THR A 139 41.88 -52.00 3.99
CA THR A 139 40.46 -51.76 3.73
C THR A 139 40.34 -51.27 2.30
N ALA A 140 39.48 -51.92 1.52
CA ALA A 140 39.11 -51.52 0.17
C ALA A 140 37.60 -51.24 0.13
N PHE A 141 37.14 -50.56 -0.91
CA PHE A 141 35.72 -50.30 -1.17
C PHE A 141 35.15 -51.32 -2.15
N GLU A 142 33.87 -51.63 -2.04
CA GLU A 142 33.17 -52.47 -3.03
C GLU A 142 33.14 -51.73 -4.38
N GLY A 143 33.62 -52.39 -5.44
CA GLY A 143 33.75 -51.81 -6.79
C GLY A 143 35.05 -51.05 -7.05
N GLU A 144 35.95 -50.96 -6.07
CA GLU A 144 37.30 -50.43 -6.24
C GLU A 144 38.21 -51.40 -7.02
N THR A 145 39.13 -50.85 -7.81
CA THR A 145 40.28 -51.61 -8.35
C THR A 145 41.45 -51.60 -7.35
N ILE A 146 41.85 -52.78 -6.89
CA ILE A 146 42.96 -52.97 -5.96
C ILE A 146 44.21 -53.48 -6.67
N ALA A 147 45.39 -53.09 -6.20
CA ALA A 147 46.66 -53.69 -6.61
C ALA A 147 47.01 -54.88 -5.70
N ILE A 148 47.44 -55.99 -6.30
CA ILE A 148 47.99 -57.15 -5.61
C ILE A 148 49.51 -57.15 -5.82
N LEU A 149 50.27 -56.89 -4.76
CA LEU A 149 51.73 -56.78 -4.81
C LEU A 149 52.40 -58.00 -4.18
N ALA A 150 53.02 -58.85 -4.99
CA ALA A 150 53.78 -60.01 -4.53
C ALA A 150 55.26 -59.67 -4.26
N ALA A 151 55.94 -60.49 -3.44
CA ALA A 151 57.37 -60.35 -3.16
C ALA A 151 58.27 -60.77 -4.33
N GLY A 152 57.72 -61.48 -5.32
CA GLY A 152 58.42 -61.93 -6.52
C GLY A 152 57.56 -61.80 -7.76
N VAL A 153 58.20 -61.90 -8.93
CA VAL A 153 57.51 -61.91 -10.22
C VAL A 153 56.86 -63.26 -10.51
N ASP A 154 55.84 -63.28 -11.38
CA ASP A 154 55.12 -64.50 -11.79
C ASP A 154 54.50 -65.30 -10.61
N SER A 155 53.99 -64.60 -9.60
CA SER A 155 53.52 -65.20 -8.35
C SER A 155 52.02 -65.47 -8.37
N ASP A 156 51.61 -66.70 -8.03
CA ASP A 156 50.20 -67.06 -7.89
C ASP A 156 49.59 -66.47 -6.59
N TYR A 157 48.32 -66.09 -6.61
CA TYR A 157 47.55 -65.70 -5.44
C TYR A 157 46.07 -66.11 -5.56
N THR A 158 45.42 -66.33 -4.42
CA THR A 158 43.98 -66.67 -4.37
C THR A 158 43.28 -65.82 -3.32
N ILE A 159 42.11 -65.26 -3.64
CA ILE A 159 41.27 -64.51 -2.71
C ILE A 159 40.17 -65.42 -2.18
N TYR A 160 40.05 -65.54 -0.86
CA TYR A 160 39.05 -66.35 -0.16
C TYR A 160 38.07 -65.48 0.61
N ASP A 161 36.81 -65.92 0.73
CA ASP A 161 35.87 -65.39 1.72
C ASP A 161 36.19 -65.86 3.16
N ASP A 162 35.47 -65.32 4.15
CA ASP A 162 35.61 -65.68 5.57
C ASP A 162 35.27 -67.17 5.86
N ASP A 163 34.49 -67.81 4.98
CA ASP A 163 34.15 -69.23 5.04
C ASP A 163 35.23 -70.15 4.40
N GLY A 164 36.26 -69.57 3.76
CA GLY A 164 37.36 -70.25 3.08
C GLY A 164 37.03 -70.75 1.67
N SER A 165 35.98 -70.22 1.04
CA SER A 165 35.65 -70.45 -0.37
C SER A 165 36.49 -69.52 -1.26
N PRO A 166 37.14 -70.04 -2.32
CA PRO A 166 37.89 -69.18 -3.25
C PRO A 166 36.91 -68.35 -4.07
N MET A 167 37.08 -67.03 -4.03
CA MET A 167 36.35 -66.04 -4.83
C MET A 167 37.09 -65.76 -6.13
N PHE A 168 38.42 -65.66 -6.06
CA PHE A 168 39.26 -65.37 -7.21
C PHE A 168 40.58 -66.16 -7.13
N ASP A 169 41.13 -66.54 -8.29
CA ASP A 169 42.41 -67.25 -8.42
C ASP A 169 43.18 -66.62 -9.58
N GLY A 170 44.34 -66.04 -9.28
CA GLY A 170 45.11 -65.21 -10.20
C GLY A 170 46.62 -65.39 -10.03
N ALA A 171 47.38 -64.67 -10.86
CA ALA A 171 48.83 -64.59 -10.74
C ALA A 171 49.30 -63.20 -11.15
N THR A 172 50.41 -62.74 -10.58
CA THR A 172 51.09 -61.55 -11.08
C THR A 172 51.56 -61.84 -12.50
N HIS A 173 51.41 -60.85 -13.38
CA HIS A 173 51.63 -61.04 -14.81
C HIS A 173 53.09 -61.44 -15.13
N ALA A 174 53.35 -61.82 -16.39
CA ALA A 174 54.66 -62.30 -16.82
C ALA A 174 55.78 -61.29 -16.46
N ASN A 175 56.77 -61.71 -15.67
CA ASN A 175 57.87 -60.86 -15.17
C ASN A 175 57.40 -59.58 -14.44
N SER A 176 56.21 -59.62 -13.84
CA SER A 176 55.64 -58.57 -13.00
C SER A 176 55.36 -59.12 -11.60
N ASN A 177 55.52 -58.29 -10.58
CA ASN A 177 55.12 -58.60 -9.21
C ASN A 177 53.83 -57.88 -8.80
N VAL A 178 53.17 -57.18 -9.73
CA VAL A 178 51.88 -56.53 -9.50
C VAL A 178 50.80 -57.10 -10.41
N ALA A 179 49.57 -57.17 -9.90
CA ALA A 179 48.35 -57.38 -10.67
C ALA A 179 47.27 -56.43 -10.17
N THR A 180 46.25 -56.17 -10.98
CA THR A 180 45.05 -55.44 -10.56
C THR A 180 43.88 -56.39 -10.46
N GLU A 181 43.03 -56.19 -9.47
CA GLU A 181 41.80 -56.96 -9.30
C GLU A 181 40.64 -56.03 -8.95
N SER A 182 39.47 -56.27 -9.53
CA SER A 182 38.24 -55.57 -9.16
C SER A 182 37.58 -56.24 -7.96
N THR A 183 37.13 -55.40 -7.02
CA THR A 183 36.36 -55.82 -5.85
C THR A 183 34.85 -55.86 -6.08
N ASP A 184 34.35 -55.65 -7.31
CA ASP A 184 32.91 -55.71 -7.66
C ASP A 184 32.21 -57.02 -7.24
N SER A 185 33.00 -58.10 -7.16
CA SER A 185 32.51 -59.43 -6.81
C SER A 185 32.56 -59.72 -5.30
N LEU A 186 33.06 -58.78 -4.49
CA LEU A 186 33.24 -58.90 -3.05
C LEU A 186 32.18 -58.07 -2.32
N GLU A 187 31.44 -58.70 -1.40
CA GLU A 187 30.35 -58.05 -0.68
C GLU A 187 30.89 -57.08 0.40
N SER A 188 30.35 -55.87 0.46
CA SER A 188 30.68 -54.89 1.50
C SER A 188 30.28 -55.37 2.90
N GLY A 189 31.13 -55.05 3.89
CA GLY A 189 30.97 -55.44 5.29
C GLY A 189 31.63 -56.78 5.65
N GLU A 190 32.18 -57.49 4.66
CA GLU A 190 32.91 -58.75 4.85
C GLU A 190 34.44 -58.55 4.89
N THR A 191 35.15 -59.60 5.27
CA THR A 191 36.62 -59.65 5.23
C THR A 191 37.05 -60.85 4.40
N TYR A 192 37.93 -60.59 3.44
CA TYR A 192 38.49 -61.56 2.53
C TYR A 192 39.97 -61.78 2.85
N THR A 193 40.49 -62.96 2.52
CA THR A 193 41.91 -63.29 2.71
C THR A 193 42.57 -63.50 1.37
N VAL A 194 43.60 -62.71 1.06
CA VAL A 194 44.48 -62.91 -0.09
C VAL A 194 45.64 -63.80 0.34
N ASP A 195 45.70 -65.01 -0.22
CA ASP A 195 46.72 -66.03 0.04
C ASP A 195 47.75 -66.04 -1.09
N PHE A 196 49.00 -65.73 -0.75
CA PHE A 196 50.17 -65.80 -1.63
C PHE A 196 50.90 -67.16 -1.50
N GLY A 197 50.28 -68.13 -0.84
CA GLY A 197 50.79 -69.48 -0.57
C GLY A 197 51.73 -69.59 0.63
N ALA A 198 52.60 -68.58 0.86
CA ALA A 198 53.48 -68.51 2.02
C ALA A 198 52.97 -67.56 3.12
N ASP A 199 52.20 -66.55 2.72
CA ASP A 199 51.69 -65.46 3.56
C ASP A 199 50.24 -65.14 3.17
N GLU A 200 49.45 -64.68 4.14
CA GLU A 200 48.03 -64.35 4.00
C GLU A 200 47.78 -62.91 4.47
N VAL A 201 47.02 -62.12 3.71
CA VAL A 201 46.67 -60.73 4.02
C VAL A 201 45.15 -60.56 4.01
N ASN A 202 44.60 -59.92 5.04
CA ASN A 202 43.17 -59.68 5.10
C ASN A 202 42.80 -58.34 4.45
N VAL A 203 41.76 -58.34 3.64
CA VAL A 203 41.14 -57.17 3.00
C VAL A 203 39.72 -57.05 3.54
N THR A 204 39.42 -55.97 4.26
CA THR A 204 38.05 -55.66 4.66
C THR A 204 37.39 -54.83 3.56
N VAL A 205 36.31 -55.31 2.97
CA VAL A 205 35.58 -54.58 1.93
C VAL A 205 34.48 -53.74 2.58
N ARG A 206 34.33 -52.49 2.18
CA ARG A 206 33.34 -51.55 2.71
C ARG A 206 32.57 -50.86 1.59
N ASP A 207 31.36 -50.45 1.90
CA ASP A 207 30.65 -49.52 1.03
C ASP A 207 31.30 -48.13 1.15
N LEU A 208 31.60 -47.51 0.01
CA LEU A 208 32.03 -46.11 -0.04
C LEU A 208 30.89 -45.19 0.40
N GLY A 209 29.66 -45.62 0.13
CA GLY A 209 28.43 -44.84 0.30
C GLY A 209 28.48 -43.56 -0.50
N LEU A 210 29.07 -43.60 -1.70
CA LEU A 210 29.07 -42.48 -2.64
C LEU A 210 27.62 -42.25 -3.09
N SER A 211 27.15 -41.02 -2.94
CA SER A 211 25.82 -40.60 -3.37
C SER A 211 25.92 -39.25 -4.08
N ALA A 212 25.11 -39.08 -5.12
CA ALA A 212 24.94 -37.82 -5.82
C ALA A 212 23.44 -37.49 -5.88
N GLU A 213 23.08 -36.25 -5.58
CA GLU A 213 21.72 -35.72 -5.66
C GLU A 213 21.79 -34.41 -6.46
N VAL A 214 20.92 -34.25 -7.46
CA VAL A 214 20.85 -33.00 -8.24
C VAL A 214 20.34 -31.88 -7.34
N GLY A 215 20.84 -30.67 -7.53
CA GLY A 215 20.30 -29.49 -6.86
C GLY A 215 18.83 -29.28 -7.22
N ASP A 216 18.54 -29.31 -8.52
CA ASP A 216 17.21 -29.13 -9.10
C ASP A 216 16.92 -30.20 -10.17
N ASP A 217 15.69 -30.69 -10.22
CA ASP A 217 15.24 -31.71 -11.19
C ASP A 217 14.68 -31.10 -12.49
N SER A 218 14.49 -29.77 -12.52
CA SER A 218 14.07 -28.99 -13.68
C SER A 218 14.82 -27.65 -13.71
N LEU A 219 15.32 -27.27 -14.87
CA LEU A 219 16.03 -26.01 -15.13
C LEU A 219 15.52 -25.36 -16.42
N TYR A 220 15.78 -24.07 -16.59
CA TYR A 220 15.70 -23.38 -17.87
C TYR A 220 17.08 -23.24 -18.52
N THR A 221 17.10 -23.08 -19.84
CA THR A 221 18.34 -22.78 -20.58
C THR A 221 19.00 -21.51 -20.01
N GLY A 222 20.29 -21.57 -19.72
CA GLY A 222 21.07 -20.50 -19.09
C GLY A 222 21.25 -20.65 -17.58
N GLU A 223 20.49 -21.54 -16.91
CA GLU A 223 20.66 -21.83 -15.48
C GLU A 223 21.79 -22.84 -15.22
N ASN A 224 22.42 -22.74 -14.04
CA ASN A 224 23.53 -23.59 -13.64
C ASN A 224 23.07 -24.97 -13.17
N ALA A 225 23.65 -26.03 -13.72
CA ALA A 225 23.49 -27.38 -13.19
C ALA A 225 24.40 -27.60 -11.97
N THR A 226 23.82 -28.06 -10.85
CA THR A 226 24.58 -28.34 -9.62
C THR A 226 24.30 -29.74 -9.08
N VAL A 227 25.28 -30.33 -8.41
CA VAL A 227 25.16 -31.64 -7.76
C VAL A 227 25.72 -31.62 -6.34
N ASP A 228 24.98 -32.19 -5.41
CA ASP A 228 25.41 -32.46 -4.05
C ASP A 228 25.94 -33.89 -3.95
N VAL A 229 27.22 -34.01 -3.63
CA VAL A 229 27.94 -35.29 -3.53
C VAL A 229 28.26 -35.58 -2.07
N SER A 230 28.07 -36.83 -1.64
CA SER A 230 28.45 -37.28 -0.29
C SER A 230 29.10 -38.67 -0.29
N ALA A 231 29.95 -38.95 0.71
CA ALA A 231 30.52 -40.28 0.94
C ALA A 231 30.67 -40.61 2.44
N LEU A 232 30.92 -41.88 2.77
CA LEU A 232 31.14 -42.30 4.17
C LEU A 232 32.55 -41.99 4.69
N THR A 233 33.46 -41.51 3.84
CA THR A 233 34.83 -41.14 4.17
C THR A 233 35.14 -39.70 3.77
N THR A 234 36.15 -39.11 4.41
CA THR A 234 36.57 -37.71 4.22
C THR A 234 37.78 -37.64 3.29
N ASN A 235 38.04 -36.43 2.81
CA ASN A 235 39.26 -36.03 2.10
C ASN A 235 39.45 -36.74 0.75
N ARG A 236 38.34 -37.03 0.07
CA ARG A 236 38.31 -37.64 -1.27
C ARG A 236 38.16 -36.60 -2.35
N MET A 237 38.73 -36.87 -3.51
CA MET A 237 38.52 -36.06 -4.71
C MET A 237 37.49 -36.74 -5.59
N VAL A 238 36.50 -35.99 -6.04
CA VAL A 238 35.45 -36.47 -6.92
C VAL A 238 35.41 -35.62 -8.18
N GLU A 239 35.00 -36.22 -9.29
CA GLU A 239 34.72 -35.54 -10.54
C GLU A 239 33.23 -35.70 -10.84
N ALA A 240 32.55 -34.62 -11.18
CA ALA A 240 31.18 -34.65 -11.67
C ALA A 240 31.16 -34.27 -13.15
N THR A 241 30.47 -35.06 -13.96
CA THR A 241 30.30 -34.84 -15.40
C THR A 241 28.82 -34.77 -15.73
N LEU A 242 28.42 -33.66 -16.34
CA LEU A 242 27.09 -33.47 -16.90
C LEU A 242 27.03 -34.17 -18.26
N LEU A 243 26.10 -35.11 -18.40
CA LEU A 243 25.87 -35.92 -19.60
C LEU A 243 24.54 -35.52 -20.25
N ASP A 244 24.52 -35.42 -21.57
CA ASP A 244 23.30 -35.21 -22.34
C ASP A 244 22.48 -36.51 -22.54
N GLU A 245 21.40 -36.44 -23.31
CA GLU A 245 20.52 -37.60 -23.56
C GLU A 245 21.17 -38.74 -24.37
N ASP A 246 22.24 -38.44 -25.11
CA ASP A 246 23.02 -39.41 -25.88
C ASP A 246 24.18 -39.99 -25.04
N GLY A 247 24.44 -39.42 -23.85
CA GLY A 247 25.53 -39.79 -22.95
C GLY A 247 26.86 -39.12 -23.30
N ASP A 248 26.83 -38.03 -24.05
CA ASP A 248 28.01 -37.23 -24.37
C ASP A 248 28.27 -36.18 -23.27
N ASP A 249 29.56 -35.94 -22.96
CA ASP A 249 29.98 -34.98 -21.94
C ASP A 249 29.69 -33.54 -22.38
N VAL A 250 28.95 -32.81 -21.54
CA VAL A 250 28.58 -31.40 -21.73
C VAL A 250 29.51 -30.49 -20.94
N SER A 251 29.73 -30.84 -19.67
CA SER A 251 30.58 -30.09 -18.74
C SER A 251 31.11 -31.02 -17.65
N THR A 252 32.29 -30.72 -17.12
CA THR A 252 32.94 -31.51 -16.05
C THR A 252 33.54 -30.56 -15.02
N ALA A 253 33.37 -30.89 -13.75
CA ALA A 253 33.90 -30.11 -12.64
C ALA A 253 34.38 -31.00 -11.48
N ASP A 254 35.45 -30.55 -10.83
CA ASP A 254 36.07 -31.25 -9.69
C ASP A 254 35.52 -30.79 -8.34
N GLY A 255 35.32 -31.75 -7.44
CA GLY A 255 34.96 -31.55 -6.05
C GLY A 255 35.96 -32.18 -5.07
N THR A 256 35.97 -31.70 -3.83
CA THR A 256 36.69 -32.37 -2.74
C THR A 256 35.75 -32.55 -1.56
N LEU A 257 35.50 -33.81 -1.19
CA LEU A 257 34.71 -34.18 -0.02
C LEU A 257 35.53 -33.90 1.23
N GLY A 258 35.27 -32.77 1.89
CA GLY A 258 36.06 -32.26 3.01
C GLY A 258 35.87 -33.02 4.33
N GLY A 259 36.02 -32.31 5.45
CA GLY A 259 35.84 -32.89 6.78
C GLY A 259 34.39 -33.26 7.13
N ASP A 260 33.44 -32.68 6.41
CA ASP A 260 31.99 -32.89 6.44
C ASP A 260 31.51 -33.96 5.44
N ARG A 261 32.42 -34.49 4.61
CA ARG A 261 32.21 -35.59 3.65
C ARG A 261 31.21 -35.27 2.54
N GLN A 262 31.00 -33.99 2.28
CA GLN A 262 30.07 -33.49 1.28
C GLN A 262 30.75 -32.43 0.43
N ALA A 263 30.26 -32.23 -0.79
CA ALA A 263 30.62 -31.11 -1.64
C ALA A 263 29.45 -30.81 -2.60
N THR A 264 29.18 -29.52 -2.81
CA THR A 264 28.31 -29.06 -3.91
C THR A 264 29.22 -28.66 -5.06
N ILE A 265 28.97 -29.21 -6.25
CA ILE A 265 29.75 -28.97 -7.46
C ILE A 265 28.86 -28.24 -8.46
N ASP A 266 29.35 -27.11 -8.96
CA ASP A 266 28.69 -26.32 -10.01
C ASP A 266 29.31 -26.68 -11.36
N LEU A 267 28.47 -27.14 -12.28
CA LEU A 267 28.82 -27.57 -13.64
C LEU A 267 28.61 -26.45 -14.68
N GLY A 268 28.14 -25.28 -14.25
CA GLY A 268 27.88 -24.11 -15.08
C GLY A 268 26.52 -24.14 -15.79
N ALA A 269 26.27 -23.08 -16.55
CA ALA A 269 25.02 -22.86 -17.28
C ALA A 269 24.81 -23.89 -18.40
N VAL A 270 23.57 -24.37 -18.56
CA VAL A 270 23.18 -25.28 -19.64
C VAL A 270 22.41 -24.52 -20.71
N ASP A 271 23.01 -24.33 -21.89
CA ASP A 271 22.44 -23.48 -22.94
C ASP A 271 21.39 -24.19 -23.84
N ASP A 272 21.37 -25.52 -23.83
CA ASP A 272 20.52 -26.32 -24.70
C ASP A 272 19.38 -26.99 -23.90
N ALA A 273 18.16 -26.94 -24.44
CA ALA A 273 17.03 -27.65 -23.86
C ALA A 273 17.15 -29.17 -24.10
N GLY A 274 16.88 -29.99 -23.08
CA GLY A 274 17.11 -31.43 -23.14
C GLY A 274 16.96 -32.14 -21.80
N ASN A 275 17.23 -33.44 -21.78
CA ASN A 275 17.34 -34.21 -20.54
C ASN A 275 18.81 -34.48 -20.27
N TYR A 276 19.24 -34.27 -19.03
CA TYR A 276 20.62 -34.44 -18.61
C TYR A 276 20.70 -35.37 -17.39
N THR A 277 21.86 -35.98 -17.19
CA THR A 277 22.19 -36.73 -15.96
C THR A 277 23.59 -36.34 -15.52
N ILE A 278 23.87 -36.42 -14.22
CA ILE A 278 25.21 -36.15 -13.70
C ILE A 278 25.82 -37.47 -13.25
N GLU A 279 26.95 -37.84 -13.84
CA GLU A 279 27.80 -38.93 -13.36
C GLU A 279 28.85 -38.36 -12.40
N VAL A 280 29.03 -39.00 -11.24
CA VAL A 280 30.02 -38.61 -10.25
C VAL A 280 30.96 -39.77 -9.98
N GLU A 281 32.26 -39.55 -10.19
CA GLU A 281 33.34 -40.52 -9.96
C GLU A 281 34.18 -40.15 -8.73
N ASP A 282 34.45 -41.12 -7.86
CA ASP A 282 35.53 -41.02 -6.87
C ASP A 282 36.88 -41.38 -7.48
N LEU A 283 37.70 -40.37 -7.77
CA LEU A 283 38.96 -40.51 -8.52
C LEU A 283 40.03 -41.35 -7.81
N ASP A 284 39.89 -41.54 -6.49
CA ASP A 284 40.77 -42.41 -5.71
C ASP A 284 40.43 -43.91 -5.87
N THR A 285 39.19 -44.27 -6.24
CA THR A 285 38.74 -45.68 -6.31
C THR A 285 38.19 -46.10 -7.67
N GLY A 286 37.81 -45.14 -8.51
CA GLY A 286 37.12 -45.37 -9.78
C GLY A 286 35.63 -45.72 -9.63
N ILE A 287 35.05 -45.56 -8.44
CA ILE A 287 33.64 -45.85 -8.18
C ILE A 287 32.78 -44.70 -8.69
N THR A 288 31.79 -44.99 -9.54
CA THR A 288 30.85 -43.99 -10.07
C THR A 288 29.44 -44.14 -9.52
N VAL A 289 28.69 -43.04 -9.50
CA VAL A 289 27.24 -43.00 -9.28
C VAL A 289 26.59 -42.00 -10.23
N GLU A 290 25.42 -42.32 -10.77
CA GLU A 290 24.64 -41.42 -11.61
C GLU A 290 23.45 -40.85 -10.83
N THR A 291 23.12 -39.59 -11.07
CA THR A 291 21.92 -38.95 -10.52
C THR A 291 20.63 -39.35 -11.24
N ASP A 292 19.49 -38.90 -10.73
CA ASP A 292 18.27 -38.82 -11.52
C ASP A 292 18.40 -37.81 -12.68
N THR A 293 17.48 -37.88 -13.64
CA THR A 293 17.45 -37.01 -14.82
C THR A 293 16.99 -35.59 -14.48
N ILE A 294 17.72 -34.59 -14.97
CA ILE A 294 17.38 -33.16 -14.96
C ILE A 294 16.68 -32.81 -16.28
N ALA A 295 15.53 -32.15 -16.22
CA ALA A 295 14.84 -31.63 -17.40
C ALA A 295 15.21 -30.15 -17.61
N VAL A 296 15.85 -29.82 -18.73
CA VAL A 296 16.15 -28.44 -19.13
C VAL A 296 15.15 -28.00 -20.19
N GLU A 297 14.33 -27.00 -19.88
CA GLU A 297 13.37 -26.39 -20.78
C GLU A 297 13.95 -25.10 -21.39
N GLU A 298 13.48 -24.71 -22.58
CA GLU A 298 13.82 -23.41 -23.16
C GLU A 298 13.24 -22.32 -22.26
N ALA A 299 14.06 -21.35 -21.87
CA ALA A 299 13.59 -20.21 -21.10
C ALA A 299 12.45 -19.51 -21.89
N PRO A 300 11.36 -19.11 -21.23
CA PRO A 300 10.34 -18.30 -21.90
C PRO A 300 10.97 -17.01 -22.43
N ASP A 301 10.52 -16.56 -23.61
CA ASP A 301 10.89 -15.24 -24.09
C ASP A 301 10.41 -14.21 -23.05
N GLY A 302 11.28 -13.26 -22.68
CA GLY A 302 10.84 -12.08 -21.93
C GLY A 302 9.74 -11.36 -22.71
N ASP A 303 8.84 -10.67 -22.00
CA ASP A 303 7.87 -9.73 -22.57
C ASP A 303 7.83 -8.44 -21.73
N ILE A 304 7.63 -7.31 -22.39
CA ILE A 304 7.45 -6.00 -21.76
C ILE A 304 6.33 -5.29 -22.49
N ARG A 305 5.35 -4.77 -21.74
CA ARG A 305 4.11 -4.22 -22.30
C ARG A 305 3.55 -3.12 -21.43
N PHE A 306 2.79 -2.22 -22.03
CA PHE A 306 2.07 -1.22 -21.25
C PHE A 306 0.83 -1.86 -20.61
N ASP A 307 0.44 -1.39 -19.42
CA ASP A 307 -0.77 -1.88 -18.75
C ASP A 307 -2.04 -1.43 -19.50
N ASP A 308 -2.01 -0.23 -20.08
CA ASP A 308 -3.03 0.29 -20.99
C ASP A 308 -2.45 0.71 -22.36
N SER A 309 -3.32 0.72 -23.36
CA SER A 309 -3.03 1.14 -24.73
C SER A 309 -3.12 2.65 -24.96
N SER A 310 -3.62 3.39 -23.97
CA SER A 310 -3.75 4.84 -24.03
C SER A 310 -3.78 5.47 -22.65
N TYR A 311 -3.08 6.58 -22.50
CA TYR A 311 -3.03 7.43 -21.31
C TYR A 311 -3.52 8.83 -21.67
N ASP A 312 -4.18 9.48 -20.73
CA ASP A 312 -4.66 10.86 -20.87
C ASP A 312 -4.07 11.65 -19.71
N GLY A 313 -3.59 12.86 -19.99
CA GLY A 313 -3.04 13.76 -18.99
C GLY A 313 -3.20 15.22 -19.38
N VAL A 314 -2.64 16.12 -18.59
CA VAL A 314 -2.71 17.57 -18.83
C VAL A 314 -1.29 18.12 -18.87
N ALA A 315 -1.01 18.99 -19.85
CA ALA A 315 0.27 19.68 -19.90
C ALA A 315 0.40 20.63 -18.70
N GLY A 316 1.51 20.52 -17.98
CA GLY A 316 1.78 21.21 -16.71
C GLY A 316 1.64 20.32 -15.47
N ASP A 317 1.04 19.14 -15.62
CA ASP A 317 0.86 18.13 -14.58
C ASP A 317 1.83 16.94 -14.79
N ASN A 318 1.90 16.07 -13.78
CA ASN A 318 2.48 14.75 -13.85
C ASN A 318 1.50 13.79 -14.54
N VAL A 319 2.03 12.93 -15.41
CA VAL A 319 1.24 11.90 -16.07
C VAL A 319 1.87 10.54 -15.83
N GLU A 320 1.08 9.63 -15.29
CA GLU A 320 1.53 8.28 -14.99
C GLU A 320 1.22 7.30 -16.12
N PHE A 321 2.16 6.40 -16.38
CA PHE A 321 1.96 5.21 -17.21
C PHE A 321 2.68 4.01 -16.60
N THR A 322 2.12 2.81 -16.73
CA THR A 322 2.70 1.61 -16.11
C THR A 322 3.18 0.62 -17.17
N VAL A 323 4.32 -0.01 -16.87
CA VAL A 323 4.95 -1.02 -17.72
C VAL A 323 5.02 -2.33 -16.94
N GLU A 324 4.48 -3.39 -17.53
CA GLU A 324 4.49 -4.75 -16.99
C GLU A 324 5.66 -5.56 -17.58
N PHE A 325 6.35 -6.31 -16.73
CA PHE A 325 7.52 -7.13 -17.06
C PHE A 325 7.20 -8.61 -16.86
N ASP A 326 7.42 -9.43 -17.89
CA ASP A 326 7.13 -10.86 -17.89
C ASP A 326 8.42 -11.63 -18.26
N ASN A 327 9.00 -12.40 -17.32
CA ASN A 327 10.25 -13.15 -17.53
C ASN A 327 11.45 -12.28 -18.00
N THR A 328 11.45 -11.00 -17.63
CA THR A 328 12.56 -10.05 -17.80
C THR A 328 12.56 -9.08 -16.63
N GLU A 329 13.71 -8.44 -16.37
CA GLU A 329 13.84 -7.36 -15.38
C GLU A 329 14.31 -6.06 -16.05
N ASP A 330 14.97 -6.14 -17.21
CA ASP A 330 15.46 -4.97 -17.95
C ASP A 330 14.56 -4.63 -19.15
N GLY A 331 14.27 -3.34 -19.34
CA GLY A 331 13.53 -2.83 -20.48
C GLY A 331 13.86 -1.38 -20.81
N TRP A 332 13.31 -0.87 -21.91
CA TRP A 332 13.30 0.56 -22.22
C TRP A 332 11.90 1.03 -22.58
N VAL A 333 11.64 2.31 -22.34
CA VAL A 333 10.47 3.05 -22.82
C VAL A 333 10.95 4.21 -23.67
N TYR A 334 10.37 4.36 -24.85
CA TYR A 334 10.58 5.48 -25.75
C TYR A 334 9.30 6.29 -25.84
N ILE A 335 9.43 7.60 -25.77
CA ILE A 335 8.34 8.56 -25.85
C ILE A 335 8.69 9.51 -26.99
N GLU A 336 7.79 9.69 -27.95
CA GLU A 336 7.95 10.64 -29.05
C GLU A 336 6.67 11.44 -29.25
N GLU A 337 6.79 12.77 -29.27
CA GLU A 337 5.69 13.65 -29.67
C GLU A 337 5.44 13.53 -31.18
N ASP A 338 4.18 13.55 -31.63
CA ASP A 338 3.78 13.46 -33.03
C ASP A 338 4.47 14.50 -33.96
N GLU A 339 4.71 15.71 -33.45
CA GLU A 339 5.40 16.78 -34.20
C GLU A 339 6.94 16.68 -34.12
N GLY A 340 7.45 15.81 -33.22
CA GLY A 340 8.85 15.46 -33.06
C GLY A 340 9.69 16.54 -32.37
N PHE A 341 9.09 17.45 -31.60
CA PHE A 341 9.84 18.42 -30.81
C PHE A 341 10.24 17.86 -29.45
N TYR A 342 9.52 16.89 -28.91
CA TYR A 342 9.91 16.16 -27.71
C TYR A 342 10.14 14.67 -28.00
N ASN A 343 11.18 14.10 -27.38
CA ASN A 343 11.39 12.66 -27.32
C ASN A 343 12.25 12.31 -26.11
N ALA A 344 12.00 11.16 -25.49
CA ALA A 344 12.76 10.63 -24.36
C ALA A 344 12.92 9.11 -24.48
N THR A 345 14.04 8.58 -24.01
CA THR A 345 14.30 7.15 -23.86
C THR A 345 14.70 6.86 -22.41
N LEU A 346 13.95 6.00 -21.75
CA LEU A 346 14.17 5.54 -20.39
C LEU A 346 14.68 4.10 -20.44
N GLU A 347 15.78 3.78 -19.77
CA GLU A 347 16.18 2.39 -19.47
C GLU A 347 15.72 2.06 -18.04
N ILE A 348 14.95 0.99 -17.88
CA ILE A 348 14.26 0.61 -16.64
C ILE A 348 14.79 -0.74 -16.19
N ASP A 349 15.11 -0.84 -14.90
CA ASP A 349 15.33 -2.11 -14.18
C ASP A 349 14.17 -2.29 -13.20
N ALA A 350 13.38 -3.34 -13.37
CA ALA A 350 12.23 -3.62 -12.52
C ALA A 350 12.62 -4.14 -11.12
N GLU A 351 13.90 -4.44 -10.87
CA GLU A 351 14.42 -4.98 -9.61
C GLU A 351 13.65 -6.22 -9.09
N GLY A 352 13.04 -6.99 -10.00
CA GLY A 352 12.22 -8.17 -9.70
C GLY A 352 10.73 -7.88 -9.47
N ALA A 353 10.25 -6.66 -9.73
CA ALA A 353 8.84 -6.31 -9.78
C ALA A 353 8.18 -6.79 -11.08
N ASP A 354 6.89 -7.11 -11.00
CA ASP A 354 6.07 -7.49 -12.16
C ASP A 354 5.58 -6.25 -12.94
N GLU A 355 5.54 -5.07 -12.31
CA GLU A 355 5.09 -3.80 -12.89
C GLU A 355 5.88 -2.61 -12.32
N VAL A 356 6.12 -1.60 -13.14
CA VAL A 356 6.77 -0.34 -12.76
C VAL A 356 5.93 0.83 -13.27
N THR A 357 5.49 1.72 -12.37
CA THR A 357 4.74 2.93 -12.70
C THR A 357 5.67 4.13 -12.77
N ILE A 358 5.62 4.85 -13.88
CA ILE A 358 6.48 5.99 -14.17
C ILE A 358 5.61 7.24 -14.25
N ALA A 359 5.91 8.24 -13.42
CA ALA A 359 5.36 9.58 -13.52
C ALA A 359 6.24 10.43 -14.46
N PHE A 360 5.59 11.13 -15.39
CA PHE A 360 6.21 12.10 -16.29
C PHE A 360 5.75 13.51 -15.94
N ASN A 361 6.63 14.32 -15.36
CA ASN A 361 6.39 15.74 -15.14
C ASN A 361 6.50 16.50 -16.46
N THR A 362 5.34 16.87 -17.02
CA THR A 362 5.28 17.50 -18.35
C THR A 362 5.77 18.95 -18.36
N TYR A 363 5.82 19.63 -17.20
CA TYR A 363 6.37 20.97 -17.09
C TYR A 363 7.90 20.97 -17.16
N GLU A 364 8.54 20.01 -16.50
CA GLU A 364 10.00 19.87 -16.45
C GLU A 364 10.60 19.21 -17.71
N ALA A 365 9.79 18.93 -18.73
CA ALA A 365 10.22 18.24 -19.96
C ALA A 365 11.40 18.88 -20.73
N ASP A 366 11.77 20.13 -20.45
CA ASP A 366 12.95 20.81 -21.05
C ASP A 366 14.12 21.00 -20.07
N ASP A 367 14.04 20.45 -18.84
CA ASP A 367 15.15 20.49 -17.89
C ASP A 367 16.23 19.48 -18.26
N ASP A 368 17.10 19.89 -19.20
CA ASP A 368 18.30 19.16 -19.60
C ASP A 368 19.39 19.12 -18.51
N ASP A 369 19.27 19.92 -17.44
CA ASP A 369 20.27 20.03 -16.36
C ASP A 369 19.95 19.08 -15.17
N ASN A 370 18.68 18.71 -14.94
CA ASN A 370 18.23 17.76 -13.90
C ASN A 370 17.22 16.70 -14.42
N ASN A 371 17.70 15.78 -15.27
CA ASN A 371 16.97 14.61 -15.77
C ASN A 371 16.11 13.80 -14.75
N ASN A 372 16.39 13.90 -13.45
CA ASN A 372 15.66 13.14 -12.42
C ASN A 372 14.33 13.80 -12.00
N ASP A 373 14.07 15.03 -12.45
CA ASP A 373 12.87 15.79 -12.12
C ASP A 373 11.79 15.65 -13.21
N VAL A 374 12.16 15.11 -14.39
CA VAL A 374 11.25 14.89 -15.53
C VAL A 374 10.50 13.56 -15.43
N PHE A 375 11.21 12.50 -15.04
CA PHE A 375 10.61 11.17 -14.88
C PHE A 375 10.99 10.59 -13.52
N GLU A 376 10.00 10.08 -12.82
CA GLU A 376 10.15 9.42 -11.53
C GLU A 376 9.46 8.06 -11.55
N VAL A 377 10.04 7.08 -10.86
CA VAL A 377 9.38 5.81 -10.57
C VAL A 377 8.57 5.99 -9.31
N VAL A 378 7.25 5.86 -9.42
CA VAL A 378 6.31 6.02 -8.30
C VAL A 378 6.08 4.70 -7.55
N SER A 379 6.38 3.57 -8.19
CA SER A 379 6.32 2.26 -7.55
C SER A 379 7.42 2.08 -6.49
N ASP A 380 7.11 1.33 -5.43
CA ASP A 380 8.06 1.01 -4.34
C ASP A 380 9.29 0.20 -4.83
N ASP A 381 9.16 -0.47 -5.98
CA ASP A 381 10.16 -1.31 -6.60
C ASP A 381 10.43 -0.83 -8.05
N GLY A 382 11.68 -0.95 -8.50
CA GLY A 382 12.14 -0.53 -9.83
C GLY A 382 12.93 0.78 -9.85
N GLU A 383 13.80 0.96 -10.86
CA GLU A 383 14.58 2.18 -11.07
C GLU A 383 14.76 2.55 -12.54
N ILE A 384 14.81 3.86 -12.83
CA ILE A 384 15.28 4.38 -14.13
C ILE A 384 16.81 4.42 -14.08
N THR A 385 17.45 3.49 -14.79
CA THR A 385 18.92 3.35 -14.80
C THR A 385 19.60 4.34 -15.75
N ASN A 386 18.89 4.82 -16.77
CA ASN A 386 19.36 5.81 -17.73
C ASN A 386 18.19 6.59 -18.34
N LEU A 387 18.39 7.88 -18.57
CA LEU A 387 17.45 8.76 -19.26
C LEU A 387 18.18 9.56 -20.34
N GLU A 388 17.74 9.39 -21.60
CA GLU A 388 18.14 10.23 -22.72
C GLU A 388 16.94 11.03 -23.23
N GLN A 389 16.89 12.33 -22.95
CA GLN A 389 15.85 13.22 -23.46
C GLN A 389 16.38 14.17 -24.54
N ASN A 390 15.47 14.66 -25.38
CA ASN A 390 15.74 15.73 -26.32
C ASN A 390 14.48 16.56 -26.56
N ALA A 391 14.45 17.75 -25.95
CA ALA A 391 13.48 18.81 -26.17
C ALA A 391 14.04 19.84 -27.18
N ALA A 392 13.38 19.93 -28.34
CA ALA A 392 13.79 20.78 -29.46
C ALA A 392 12.92 22.03 -29.65
N PHE A 393 12.13 22.40 -28.64
CA PHE A 393 11.38 23.65 -28.56
C PHE A 393 12.18 24.76 -27.85
N GLY A 394 13.11 24.39 -26.96
CA GLY A 394 14.16 25.22 -26.38
C GLY A 394 13.76 25.92 -25.08
N SER A 395 14.78 26.20 -24.24
CA SER A 395 14.76 26.61 -22.81
C SER A 395 13.90 27.81 -22.36
N GLU A 396 13.04 28.35 -23.22
CA GLU A 396 12.08 29.42 -22.91
C GLU A 396 10.63 28.94 -23.13
N TYR A 397 10.44 27.69 -23.55
CA TYR A 397 9.13 27.09 -23.84
C TYR A 397 8.97 25.82 -23.03
N VAL A 398 7.73 25.51 -22.69
CA VAL A 398 7.32 24.27 -22.02
C VAL A 398 6.70 23.30 -23.01
N LEU A 399 6.56 22.03 -22.60
CA LEU A 399 5.85 21.05 -23.41
C LEU A 399 4.39 21.43 -23.55
N LEU A 400 3.89 21.53 -24.78
CA LEU A 400 2.52 21.93 -25.05
C LEU A 400 1.58 20.71 -25.11
N PRO A 401 0.26 20.93 -24.96
CA PRO A 401 -0.75 19.90 -25.22
C PRO A 401 -0.56 19.26 -26.61
N GLY A 402 -0.66 17.94 -26.68
CA GLY A 402 -0.32 17.18 -27.88
C GLY A 402 -0.52 15.68 -27.72
N ASP A 403 -0.25 14.94 -28.80
CA ASP A 403 -0.30 13.47 -28.84
C ASP A 403 1.12 12.92 -28.89
N PHE A 404 1.37 11.85 -28.14
CA PHE A 404 2.65 11.17 -27.98
C PHE A 404 2.50 9.68 -28.26
N GLU A 405 3.45 9.11 -28.97
CA GLU A 405 3.60 7.67 -29.15
C GLU A 405 4.56 7.15 -28.07
N LEU A 406 4.12 6.11 -27.36
CA LEU A 406 4.91 5.38 -26.37
C LEU A 406 5.27 4.03 -26.97
N GLU A 407 6.53 3.64 -26.90
CA GLU A 407 7.02 2.32 -27.31
C GLU A 407 7.82 1.71 -26.17
N THR A 408 7.79 0.39 -26.03
CA THR A 408 8.62 -0.32 -25.05
C THR A 408 9.31 -1.53 -25.68
N GLY A 409 10.46 -1.95 -25.14
CA GLY A 409 11.20 -3.11 -25.62
C GLY A 409 12.35 -3.52 -24.72
N PHE A 410 13.08 -4.57 -25.10
CA PHE A 410 14.23 -5.06 -24.32
C PHE A 410 15.49 -4.24 -24.52
N THR A 411 16.24 -4.08 -23.43
CA THR A 411 17.61 -3.60 -23.47
C THR A 411 18.48 -4.50 -24.36
N GLY A 412 19.05 -3.91 -25.42
CA GLY A 412 19.89 -4.62 -26.39
C GLY A 412 19.16 -5.16 -27.63
N MET A 413 17.84 -5.05 -27.70
CA MET A 413 17.06 -5.22 -28.93
C MET A 413 16.75 -3.85 -29.56
N SER A 414 16.38 -3.82 -30.85
CA SER A 414 16.09 -2.58 -31.58
C SER A 414 14.64 -2.50 -32.08
N ASP A 415 13.85 -3.54 -31.86
CA ASP A 415 12.45 -3.60 -32.28
C ASP A 415 11.58 -3.37 -31.03
N GLU A 416 10.47 -2.64 -31.16
CA GLU A 416 9.49 -2.50 -30.07
C GLU A 416 8.76 -3.83 -29.80
N ASN A 417 8.44 -4.07 -28.54
CA ASN A 417 7.57 -5.16 -28.07
C ASN A 417 6.10 -4.73 -28.09
N ASP A 418 5.81 -3.55 -27.55
CA ASP A 418 4.46 -3.00 -27.41
C ASP A 418 4.47 -1.48 -27.59
N ALA A 419 3.29 -0.91 -27.85
CA ALA A 419 3.11 0.52 -28.05
C ALA A 419 1.76 1.02 -27.49
N ALA A 420 1.79 2.22 -26.93
CA ALA A 420 0.64 2.94 -26.39
C ALA A 420 0.64 4.40 -26.88
N PHE A 421 -0.43 5.13 -26.57
CA PHE A 421 -0.52 6.57 -26.86
C PHE A 421 -0.67 7.36 -25.57
N LEU A 422 -0.09 8.54 -25.50
CA LEU A 422 -0.34 9.52 -24.45
C LEU A 422 -0.93 10.78 -25.09
N THR A 423 -2.08 11.24 -24.64
CA THR A 423 -2.69 12.51 -25.07
C THR A 423 -2.66 13.51 -23.92
N LEU A 424 -2.00 14.66 -24.15
CA LEU A 424 -1.97 15.79 -23.23
C LEU A 424 -3.00 16.84 -23.62
N GLY A 425 -3.92 17.12 -22.71
CA GLY A 425 -4.86 18.23 -22.75
C GLY A 425 -4.25 19.55 -22.28
N SER A 426 -4.99 20.64 -22.44
CA SER A 426 -4.67 21.94 -21.85
C SER A 426 -5.21 22.02 -20.42
N GLY A 427 -4.46 22.65 -19.52
CA GLY A 427 -4.92 22.98 -18.18
C GLY A 427 -6.12 23.93 -18.15
N SER A 428 -6.78 23.98 -17.00
CA SER A 428 -7.94 24.82 -16.71
C SER A 428 -7.88 25.34 -15.28
N VAL A 429 -8.58 26.45 -15.04
CA VAL A 429 -8.92 26.94 -13.71
C VAL A 429 -10.44 27.02 -13.69
N ASP A 430 -11.07 26.17 -12.87
CA ASP A 430 -12.50 25.89 -12.96
C ASP A 430 -13.31 26.50 -11.81
N ASP A 431 -12.93 26.25 -10.56
CA ASP A 431 -13.67 26.72 -9.38
C ASP A 431 -12.75 26.98 -8.17
N ILE A 432 -13.22 27.77 -7.22
CA ILE A 432 -12.59 27.98 -5.92
C ILE A 432 -13.67 28.05 -4.84
N SER A 433 -13.43 27.38 -3.71
CA SER A 433 -14.37 27.37 -2.60
C SER A 433 -13.65 27.36 -1.25
N THR A 434 -14.38 27.71 -0.20
CA THR A 434 -13.87 27.73 1.18
C THR A 434 -14.62 26.73 2.06
N GLY A 435 -13.88 26.16 3.00
CA GLY A 435 -14.38 25.31 4.07
C GLY A 435 -13.70 25.65 5.39
N VAL A 436 -14.22 25.07 6.47
CA VAL A 436 -13.64 25.21 7.81
C VAL A 436 -13.40 23.86 8.45
N ALA A 437 -12.34 23.77 9.25
CA ALA A 437 -12.05 22.63 10.11
C ALA A 437 -11.69 23.11 11.53
N PRO A 438 -11.84 22.23 12.54
CA PRO A 438 -11.44 22.54 13.91
C PRO A 438 -9.99 23.03 14.04
N GLY A 439 -9.75 24.00 14.93
CA GLY A 439 -8.40 24.53 15.18
C GLY A 439 -7.48 23.66 16.06
N ASP A 440 -7.88 22.44 16.40
CA ASP A 440 -7.00 21.48 17.07
C ASP A 440 -6.14 20.65 16.11
N PHE A 441 -6.43 20.72 14.81
CA PHE A 441 -5.53 20.28 13.74
C PHE A 441 -4.39 21.29 13.56
N ASP A 442 -3.17 20.79 13.37
CA ASP A 442 -2.07 21.62 12.86
C ASP A 442 -2.22 21.75 11.32
N VAL A 443 -1.81 22.88 10.74
CA VAL A 443 -1.93 23.09 9.27
C VAL A 443 -1.13 22.08 8.43
N ASP A 444 -0.14 21.40 9.05
CA ASP A 444 0.72 20.39 8.45
C ASP A 444 0.28 18.94 8.77
N ASP A 445 -0.86 18.75 9.43
CA ASP A 445 -1.42 17.42 9.66
C ASP A 445 -1.87 16.77 8.34
N ASP A 446 -2.13 15.45 8.37
CA ASP A 446 -2.52 14.67 7.19
C ASP A 446 -3.76 15.29 6.51
N LEU A 447 -3.65 15.63 5.23
CA LEU A 447 -4.74 16.29 4.47
C LEU A 447 -6.03 15.47 4.53
N GLU A 448 -5.95 14.14 4.47
CA GLU A 448 -7.12 13.26 4.56
C GLU A 448 -7.89 13.45 5.89
N ASP A 449 -7.17 13.60 7.01
CA ASP A 449 -7.78 13.79 8.33
C ASP A 449 -8.48 15.16 8.41
N ILE A 450 -7.83 16.21 7.87
CA ILE A 450 -8.40 17.56 7.83
C ILE A 450 -9.65 17.60 6.93
N LEU A 451 -9.59 16.99 5.74
CA LEU A 451 -10.71 16.95 4.80
C LEU A 451 -11.89 16.10 5.31
N GLU A 452 -11.66 15.09 6.16
CA GLU A 452 -12.75 14.31 6.78
C GLU A 452 -13.61 15.16 7.74
N GLU A 453 -13.00 16.14 8.42
CA GLU A 453 -13.66 17.06 9.35
C GLU A 453 -13.98 18.44 8.72
N THR A 454 -13.60 18.67 7.46
CA THR A 454 -13.87 19.93 6.76
C THR A 454 -15.34 20.05 6.39
N THR A 455 -15.92 21.23 6.62
CA THR A 455 -17.29 21.57 6.20
C THR A 455 -17.28 22.82 5.34
N ASP A 456 -17.92 22.77 4.17
CA ASP A 456 -18.07 23.93 3.27
C ASP A 456 -18.79 25.09 4.00
N ARG A 457 -18.12 26.24 4.10
CA ARG A 457 -18.64 27.48 4.71
C ARG A 457 -18.01 28.71 4.06
N ASP A 458 -18.80 29.76 3.99
CA ASP A 458 -18.40 31.10 3.53
C ASP A 458 -17.92 32.00 4.68
N TYR A 459 -17.69 31.44 5.86
CA TYR A 459 -17.13 32.15 7.00
C TYR A 459 -16.26 31.22 7.85
N VAL A 460 -15.32 31.80 8.59
CA VAL A 460 -14.44 31.13 9.55
C VAL A 460 -14.50 31.85 10.90
N ALA A 461 -14.76 31.11 11.97
CA ALA A 461 -14.71 31.65 13.32
C ALA A 461 -13.26 31.76 13.80
N GLU A 462 -12.93 32.76 14.61
CA GLU A 462 -11.58 32.92 15.17
C GLU A 462 -11.09 31.62 15.86
N GLY A 463 -9.88 31.19 15.49
CA GLY A 463 -9.25 29.99 16.03
C GLY A 463 -9.68 28.67 15.37
N ASP A 464 -10.46 28.71 14.30
CA ASP A 464 -10.68 27.57 13.41
C ASP A 464 -9.79 27.69 12.16
N LEU A 465 -9.57 26.58 11.45
CA LEU A 465 -8.79 26.58 10.21
C LEU A 465 -9.68 26.95 9.01
N LEU A 466 -9.15 27.78 8.13
CA LEU A 466 -9.71 28.05 6.80
C LEU A 466 -9.08 27.10 5.79
N ILE A 467 -9.91 26.40 5.03
CA ILE A 467 -9.50 25.53 3.91
C ILE A 467 -9.97 26.19 2.64
N THR A 468 -9.04 26.61 1.79
CA THR A 468 -9.34 27.06 0.42
C THR A 468 -9.07 25.91 -0.52
N SER A 469 -10.09 25.47 -1.27
CA SER A 469 -9.94 24.46 -2.32
C SER A 469 -10.01 25.15 -3.69
N VAL A 470 -9.07 24.82 -4.57
CA VAL A 470 -8.99 25.38 -5.92
C VAL A 470 -8.96 24.22 -6.91
N GLU A 471 -9.98 24.14 -7.76
CA GLU A 471 -10.05 23.18 -8.87
C GLU A 471 -9.28 23.77 -10.07
N ALA A 472 -8.05 23.30 -10.28
CA ALA A 472 -7.19 23.74 -11.38
C ALA A 472 -6.30 22.59 -11.86
N THR A 473 -6.20 22.42 -13.18
CA THR A 473 -5.34 21.41 -13.82
C THR A 473 -4.24 22.08 -14.64
N GLY A 474 -3.15 21.36 -14.89
CA GLY A 474 -1.96 21.84 -15.60
C GLY A 474 -1.08 22.75 -14.74
N VAL A 475 -1.18 22.64 -13.41
CA VAL A 475 -0.40 23.42 -12.44
C VAL A 475 0.40 22.53 -11.49
N HIS A 476 0.03 21.26 -11.31
CA HIS A 476 0.51 20.39 -10.23
C HIS A 476 1.98 19.98 -10.40
N GLY A 477 2.48 19.91 -11.63
CA GLY A 477 3.88 19.59 -11.90
C GLY A 477 4.87 20.68 -11.45
N TYR A 478 4.39 21.88 -11.13
CA TYR A 478 5.25 23.01 -10.75
C TYR A 478 4.63 23.97 -9.72
N LEU A 479 3.45 23.63 -9.17
CA LEU A 479 2.74 24.40 -8.16
C LEU A 479 3.64 24.69 -6.96
N LEU A 480 4.41 23.68 -6.55
CA LEU A 480 5.30 23.72 -5.40
C LEU A 480 6.76 23.51 -5.79
N ASP A 481 7.66 24.26 -5.15
CA ASP A 481 9.11 24.00 -5.10
C ASP A 481 9.44 23.35 -3.75
N GLY A 482 9.43 22.02 -3.73
CA GLY A 482 9.37 21.23 -2.50
C GLY A 482 8.01 21.41 -1.82
N ASP A 483 8.02 21.90 -0.58
CA ASP A 483 6.78 22.13 0.20
C ASP A 483 6.27 23.59 0.09
N ASN A 484 6.91 24.45 -0.70
CA ASN A 484 6.57 25.88 -0.78
C ASN A 484 5.95 26.23 -2.13
N TRP A 485 5.08 27.23 -2.16
CA TRP A 485 4.53 27.80 -3.38
C TRP A 485 5.65 28.27 -4.32
N ASN A 486 5.54 27.89 -5.59
CA ASN A 486 6.53 28.28 -6.58
C ASN A 486 6.29 29.71 -7.06
N GLU A 487 7.01 30.68 -6.48
CA GLU A 487 6.90 32.11 -6.84
C GLU A 487 7.28 32.44 -8.30
N ASN A 488 7.94 31.54 -9.02
CA ASN A 488 8.40 31.77 -10.40
C ASN A 488 7.48 31.12 -11.46
N SER A 489 6.37 30.54 -11.03
CA SER A 489 5.45 29.77 -11.87
C SER A 489 4.40 30.62 -12.61
N GLY A 490 4.28 31.92 -12.29
CA GLY A 490 3.16 32.75 -12.75
C GLY A 490 1.82 32.38 -12.11
N LEU A 491 1.84 31.62 -11.01
CA LEU A 491 0.67 31.32 -10.19
C LEU A 491 0.59 32.29 -9.02
N GLU A 492 -0.55 32.94 -8.84
CA GLU A 492 -0.81 33.87 -7.75
C GLU A 492 -2.05 33.44 -6.97
N LEU A 493 -1.92 33.26 -5.65
CA LEU A 493 -3.06 33.19 -4.73
C LEU A 493 -3.00 34.37 -3.76
N THR A 494 -4.03 35.21 -3.79
CA THR A 494 -4.07 36.46 -3.03
C THR A 494 -5.36 36.58 -2.23
N PHE A 495 -5.20 36.88 -0.94
CA PHE A 495 -6.27 37.25 -0.01
C PHE A 495 -6.33 38.78 0.06
N SER A 496 -7.46 39.38 -0.31
CA SER A 496 -7.65 40.83 -0.30
C SER A 496 -8.84 41.24 0.56
N ASP A 497 -8.64 42.16 1.50
CA ASP A 497 -9.72 42.76 2.27
C ASP A 497 -10.68 43.51 1.32
N THR A 498 -11.97 43.20 1.38
CA THR A 498 -12.97 43.85 0.53
C THR A 498 -13.22 45.32 0.94
N ASP A 499 -12.84 45.69 2.15
CA ASP A 499 -13.05 47.02 2.72
C ASP A 499 -11.93 48.01 2.33
N GLU A 500 -12.06 48.64 1.16
CA GLU A 500 -11.08 49.63 0.70
C GLU A 500 -11.05 50.90 1.59
N PRO A 501 -9.90 51.24 2.22
CA PRO A 501 -9.79 52.44 3.03
C PRO A 501 -9.84 53.71 2.16
N ARG A 502 -10.39 54.80 2.74
CA ARG A 502 -10.47 56.13 2.07
C ARG A 502 -9.11 56.66 1.55
N TYR A 503 -8.01 56.22 2.15
CA TYR A 503 -6.65 56.52 1.75
C TYR A 503 -5.79 55.27 1.89
N GLY A 504 -5.43 54.63 0.78
CA GLY A 504 -4.63 53.40 0.77
C GLY A 504 -5.08 52.50 -0.37
N SER A 505 -4.52 51.29 -0.38
CA SER A 505 -5.17 50.11 -0.96
C SER A 505 -5.80 49.33 0.19
N ALA A 506 -6.72 48.42 -0.12
CA ALA A 506 -7.08 47.37 0.84
C ALA A 506 -5.84 46.60 1.29
N ASP A 507 -5.92 46.00 2.48
CA ASP A 507 -4.88 45.08 2.93
C ASP A 507 -4.96 43.81 2.06
N SER A 508 -3.80 43.34 1.58
CA SER A 508 -3.71 42.21 0.67
C SER A 508 -2.52 41.35 1.06
N ILE A 509 -2.71 40.04 1.05
CA ILE A 509 -1.73 39.06 1.49
C ILE A 509 -1.59 38.00 0.40
N ASN A 510 -0.37 37.80 -0.10
CA ASN A 510 -0.09 36.73 -1.07
C ASN A 510 0.39 35.48 -0.34
N ILE A 511 0.08 34.31 -0.88
CA ILE A 511 0.49 33.02 -0.29
C ILE A 511 2.01 32.90 -0.09
N THR A 512 2.80 33.43 -1.04
CA THR A 512 4.26 33.45 -0.96
C THR A 512 4.75 34.25 0.26
N ASP A 513 4.08 35.37 0.55
CA ASP A 513 4.38 36.21 1.69
C ASP A 513 4.04 35.51 3.02
N LEU A 514 2.94 34.74 3.06
CA LEU A 514 2.54 33.94 4.22
C LEU A 514 3.53 32.82 4.50
N GLN A 515 3.86 31.98 3.51
CA GLN A 515 4.84 30.90 3.69
C GLN A 515 6.23 31.42 4.06
N THR A 516 6.57 32.66 3.71
CA THR A 516 7.85 33.28 4.10
C THR A 516 7.84 33.88 5.50
N GLN A 517 6.75 34.51 5.92
CA GLN A 517 6.67 35.29 7.15
C GLN A 517 6.09 34.50 8.33
N GLU A 518 5.07 33.69 8.05
CA GLU A 518 4.24 32.94 8.98
C GLU A 518 4.13 31.45 8.53
N PRO A 519 5.24 30.73 8.31
CA PRO A 519 5.23 29.37 7.73
C PRO A 519 4.51 28.33 8.59
N ASP A 520 4.38 28.56 9.90
CA ASP A 520 3.73 27.63 10.82
C ASP A 520 2.18 27.77 10.78
N ASN A 521 1.63 28.73 10.03
CA ASN A 521 0.20 29.07 10.00
C ASN A 521 -0.45 28.86 8.62
N ILE A 522 0.30 28.35 7.63
CA ILE A 522 -0.21 28.06 6.29
C ILE A 522 0.45 26.82 5.72
N SER A 523 -0.34 25.98 5.06
CA SER A 523 0.13 24.83 4.29
C SER A 523 -0.57 24.76 2.94
N VAL A 524 0.14 24.23 1.93
CA VAL A 524 -0.40 24.01 0.60
C VAL A 524 -0.19 22.55 0.25
N VAL A 525 -1.28 21.88 -0.08
CA VAL A 525 -1.26 20.46 -0.42
C VAL A 525 -1.91 20.28 -1.78
N SER A 526 -1.23 19.54 -2.65
CA SER A 526 -1.68 19.24 -4.01
C SER A 526 -2.38 17.88 -4.03
N ASP A 527 -3.59 17.83 -4.60
CA ASP A 527 -4.35 16.61 -4.89
C ASP A 527 -4.53 16.49 -6.42
N GLU A 528 -3.46 16.04 -7.06
CA GLU A 528 -3.34 15.97 -8.52
C GLU A 528 -4.34 14.99 -9.15
N ASP A 529 -4.64 13.87 -8.46
CA ASP A 529 -5.62 12.87 -8.90
C ASP A 529 -7.02 13.48 -9.10
N ASN A 530 -7.34 14.48 -8.29
CA ASN A 530 -8.61 15.20 -8.34
C ASN A 530 -8.51 16.56 -9.06
N GLY A 531 -7.32 16.93 -9.56
CA GLY A 531 -7.08 18.23 -10.21
C GLY A 531 -7.38 19.41 -9.27
N THR A 532 -7.10 19.25 -7.98
CA THR A 532 -7.44 20.22 -6.94
C THR A 532 -6.22 20.47 -6.06
N PHE A 533 -6.02 21.68 -5.57
CA PHE A 533 -5.09 21.91 -4.47
C PHE A 533 -5.78 22.64 -3.33
N TYR A 534 -5.26 22.42 -2.13
CA TYR A 534 -5.80 22.93 -0.88
C TYR A 534 -4.80 23.88 -0.25
N VAL A 535 -5.30 25.01 0.26
CA VAL A 535 -4.55 25.94 1.10
C VAL A 535 -5.21 25.98 2.46
N ILE A 536 -4.50 25.48 3.46
CA ILE A 536 -4.96 25.39 4.84
C ILE A 536 -4.31 26.54 5.59
N ALA A 537 -5.11 27.41 6.19
CA ALA A 537 -4.64 28.61 6.87
C ALA A 537 -5.25 28.73 8.27
N ASP A 538 -4.39 28.97 9.26
CA ASP A 538 -4.80 29.40 10.59
C ASP A 538 -4.95 30.93 10.59
N VAL A 539 -6.19 31.39 10.34
CA VAL A 539 -6.51 32.81 10.14
C VAL A 539 -6.32 33.65 11.40
N ASP A 540 -6.42 33.07 12.61
CA ASP A 540 -6.24 33.80 13.89
C ASP A 540 -4.78 34.21 14.11
N ASN A 541 -3.86 33.42 13.56
CA ASN A 541 -2.42 33.65 13.69
C ASN A 541 -1.81 34.40 12.49
N ILE A 542 -2.61 34.84 11.52
CA ILE A 542 -2.13 35.64 10.38
C ILE A 542 -2.24 37.15 10.66
N ASP A 543 -1.10 37.85 10.56
CA ASP A 543 -1.04 39.30 10.73
C ASP A 543 -1.98 40.04 9.73
N ASN A 544 -2.76 41.00 10.25
CA ASN A 544 -3.71 41.87 9.53
C ASN A 544 -5.05 41.23 9.12
N ILE A 545 -5.29 39.97 9.45
CA ILE A 545 -6.64 39.39 9.46
C ILE A 545 -7.23 39.62 10.86
N SER A 546 -8.52 39.96 10.93
CA SER A 546 -9.25 40.19 12.18
C SER A 546 -10.73 39.89 11.97
N ALA A 547 -11.42 39.54 13.05
CA ALA A 547 -12.88 39.38 13.01
C ALA A 547 -13.61 40.65 12.50
N ASP A 548 -14.83 40.43 12.01
CA ASP A 548 -15.69 41.40 11.33
C ASP A 548 -15.13 41.92 9.98
N GLN A 549 -14.29 41.14 9.31
CA GLN A 549 -13.76 41.46 7.97
C GLN A 549 -14.21 40.43 6.93
N THR A 550 -14.50 40.91 5.73
CA THR A 550 -14.78 40.07 4.55
C THR A 550 -13.58 40.11 3.61
N TRP A 551 -13.07 38.94 3.25
CA TRP A 551 -11.89 38.76 2.42
C TRP A 551 -12.27 38.09 1.10
N ASP A 552 -11.69 38.56 -0.01
CA ASP A 552 -11.74 37.92 -1.34
C ASP A 552 -10.46 37.10 -1.53
N VAL A 553 -10.61 35.83 -1.88
CA VAL A 553 -9.52 34.93 -2.24
C VAL A 553 -9.57 34.73 -3.74
N GLU A 554 -8.52 35.14 -4.42
CA GLU A 554 -8.38 35.00 -5.87
C GLU A 554 -7.18 34.12 -6.18
N PHE A 555 -7.41 33.09 -6.99
CA PHE A 555 -6.37 32.34 -7.67
C PHE A 555 -6.29 32.79 -9.13
N GLU A 556 -5.08 33.10 -9.59
CA GLU A 556 -4.82 33.56 -10.94
C GLU A 556 -3.58 32.88 -11.55
N MET A 557 -3.73 32.43 -12.80
CA MET A 557 -2.63 32.09 -13.70
C MET A 557 -2.34 33.28 -14.61
N THR A 558 -1.23 33.96 -14.36
CA THR A 558 -0.87 35.24 -15.01
C THR A 558 -0.10 35.02 -16.33
N GLU A 559 0.16 36.11 -17.07
CA GLU A 559 1.00 36.06 -18.29
C GLU A 559 2.45 35.63 -18.06
N ASP A 560 2.92 35.59 -16.80
CA ASP A 560 4.24 35.07 -16.46
C ASP A 560 4.27 33.53 -16.47
N ASN A 561 3.11 32.87 -16.47
CA ASN A 561 3.00 31.42 -16.62
C ASN A 561 3.25 30.98 -18.06
N ALA A 562 4.05 29.92 -18.25
CA ALA A 562 4.48 29.47 -19.57
C ALA A 562 3.36 28.93 -20.48
N TYR A 563 2.20 28.58 -19.93
CA TYR A 563 1.02 28.11 -20.66
C TYR A 563 0.04 29.24 -21.04
N ILE A 564 0.27 30.46 -20.55
CA ILE A 564 -0.55 31.64 -20.82
C ILE A 564 0.11 32.48 -21.91
N GLU A 565 -0.61 32.76 -23.01
CA GLU A 565 -0.04 33.46 -24.17
C GLU A 565 0.21 34.96 -23.92
N ASP A 566 -0.67 35.62 -23.17
CA ASP A 566 -0.66 37.06 -22.87
C ASP A 566 -1.69 37.44 -21.77
N GLU A 567 -1.64 38.68 -21.26
CA GLU A 567 -2.60 39.26 -20.28
C GLU A 567 -4.09 39.04 -20.66
N ASP A 568 -4.45 38.94 -21.95
CA ASP A 568 -5.85 38.73 -22.37
C ASP A 568 -6.31 37.26 -22.20
N SER A 569 -5.39 36.36 -21.83
CA SER A 569 -5.55 34.90 -21.71
C SER A 569 -5.37 34.38 -20.29
N GLU A 570 -5.14 35.26 -19.32
CA GLU A 570 -5.05 34.92 -17.88
C GLU A 570 -6.34 34.23 -17.41
N LEU A 571 -6.17 33.25 -16.51
CA LEU A 571 -7.27 32.48 -15.94
C LEU A 571 -7.35 32.81 -14.46
N SER A 572 -8.52 33.25 -13.99
CA SER A 572 -8.74 33.49 -12.58
C SER A 572 -10.09 33.02 -12.09
N VAL A 573 -10.14 32.65 -10.82
CA VAL A 573 -11.34 32.30 -10.05
C VAL A 573 -11.22 32.95 -8.68
N ASN A 574 -12.36 33.37 -8.13
CA ASN A 574 -12.38 33.99 -6.82
C ASN A 574 -13.61 33.58 -5.99
N THR A 575 -13.47 33.66 -4.67
CA THR A 575 -14.55 33.48 -3.70
C THR A 575 -14.33 34.43 -2.52
N GLU A 576 -15.41 34.76 -1.82
CA GLU A 576 -15.36 35.60 -0.62
C GLU A 576 -15.60 34.74 0.63
N PHE A 577 -14.96 35.09 1.74
CA PHE A 577 -15.28 34.55 3.06
C PHE A 577 -15.26 35.62 4.15
N ASP A 578 -16.04 35.41 5.20
CA ASP A 578 -16.11 36.27 6.38
C ASP A 578 -15.28 35.71 7.55
N VAL A 579 -14.59 36.59 8.28
CA VAL A 579 -13.95 36.23 9.55
C VAL A 579 -14.85 36.68 10.69
N GLU A 580 -15.37 35.75 11.48
CA GLU A 580 -16.29 36.02 12.58
C GLU A 580 -15.64 35.83 13.95
N GLU A 581 -16.05 36.63 14.95
CA GLU A 581 -15.73 36.33 16.35
C GLU A 581 -16.41 35.01 16.77
N ARG A 582 -15.76 34.21 17.63
CA ARG A 582 -16.41 33.01 18.21
C ARG A 582 -17.64 33.39 19.02
N ASN A 583 -18.73 32.68 18.79
CA ASN A 583 -20.01 32.81 19.45
C ASN A 583 -20.35 31.47 20.12
N LEU A 584 -20.74 31.51 21.39
CA LEU A 584 -21.33 30.36 22.07
C LEU A 584 -22.49 30.81 22.99
N GLU A 585 -23.68 30.29 22.75
CA GLU A 585 -24.89 30.63 23.50
C GLU A 585 -25.67 29.38 23.92
N LEU A 586 -26.07 29.32 25.20
CA LEU A 586 -26.98 28.27 25.67
C LEU A 586 -28.40 28.60 25.21
N VAL A 587 -29.06 27.66 24.54
CA VAL A 587 -30.41 27.85 24.00
C VAL A 587 -31.43 26.94 24.70
N GLY A 588 -32.67 27.42 24.79
CA GLY A 588 -33.79 26.68 25.34
C GLY A 588 -34.86 27.61 25.91
N ASP A 589 -35.76 27.05 26.73
CA ASP A 589 -36.85 27.80 27.34
C ASP A 589 -36.37 28.53 28.61
N PHE A 590 -36.56 29.85 28.70
CA PHE A 590 -36.14 30.66 29.85
C PHE A 590 -37.32 31.19 30.67
N ASN A 591 -37.09 31.42 31.97
CA ASN A 591 -38.08 32.04 32.86
C ASN A 591 -37.97 33.58 32.92
N ASP A 592 -38.78 34.22 33.78
CA ASP A 592 -38.77 35.68 33.97
C ASP A 592 -37.45 36.27 34.51
N ASP A 593 -36.60 35.44 35.08
CA ASP A 593 -35.35 35.80 35.73
C ASP A 593 -34.12 35.32 34.93
N ASP A 594 -34.28 35.03 33.62
CA ASP A 594 -33.25 34.49 32.70
C ASP A 594 -32.65 33.15 33.16
N GLU A 595 -33.43 32.30 33.82
CA GLU A 595 -33.01 30.95 34.18
C GLU A 595 -33.55 29.93 33.18
N LEU A 596 -32.65 29.07 32.66
CA LEU A 596 -32.99 28.00 31.73
C LEU A 596 -33.86 26.94 32.42
N PHE A 597 -35.01 26.62 31.83
CA PHE A 597 -35.83 25.49 32.22
C PHE A 597 -35.17 24.18 31.78
N VAL A 598 -34.93 23.29 32.75
CA VAL A 598 -34.31 21.99 32.50
C VAL A 598 -35.23 20.89 33.00
N GLU A 599 -35.59 19.95 32.14
CA GLU A 599 -36.43 18.82 32.56
C GLU A 599 -35.74 17.97 33.62
N ASN A 600 -36.48 17.49 34.63
CA ASN A 600 -36.01 16.52 35.61
C ASN A 600 -36.08 15.06 35.09
N SER A 601 -35.51 14.81 33.91
CA SER A 601 -35.55 13.52 33.21
C SER A 601 -34.29 12.68 33.45
N ALA A 602 -34.37 11.39 33.12
CA ALA A 602 -33.19 10.52 33.08
C ALA A 602 -32.31 10.78 31.84
N GLU A 603 -32.86 11.49 30.86
CA GLU A 603 -32.23 11.87 29.60
C GLU A 603 -32.59 13.34 29.32
N SER A 604 -32.12 14.25 30.17
CA SER A 604 -32.33 15.69 29.98
C SER A 604 -31.34 16.25 28.98
N LEU A 605 -31.84 16.76 27.86
CA LEU A 605 -31.04 17.38 26.80
C LEU A 605 -30.77 18.84 27.14
N LEU A 606 -29.52 19.28 26.95
CA LEU A 606 -29.13 20.68 26.94
C LEU A 606 -28.48 20.97 25.59
N THR A 607 -28.75 22.15 25.05
CA THR A 607 -28.26 22.59 23.73
C THR A 607 -27.58 23.94 23.87
N ALA A 608 -26.51 24.13 23.11
CA ALA A 608 -25.88 25.42 22.85
C ALA A 608 -25.75 25.59 21.34
N GLU A 609 -25.85 26.82 20.85
CA GLU A 609 -25.54 27.21 19.48
C GLU A 609 -24.15 27.87 19.45
N THR A 610 -23.39 27.61 18.40
CA THR A 610 -22.04 28.17 18.16
C THR A 610 -21.79 28.33 16.66
N ASN A 611 -20.91 29.26 16.29
CA ASN A 611 -20.50 29.46 14.89
C ASN A 611 -19.19 28.72 14.54
N VAL A 612 -18.58 28.00 15.48
CA VAL A 612 -17.30 27.31 15.23
C VAL A 612 -17.46 26.08 14.34
N ALA A 613 -16.35 25.57 13.82
CA ALA A 613 -16.29 24.44 12.91
C ALA A 613 -16.87 23.17 13.56
N PRO A 614 -17.65 22.36 12.80
CA PRO A 614 -18.05 21.03 13.25
C PRO A 614 -16.84 20.18 13.64
N GLY A 615 -17.01 19.28 14.61
CA GLY A 615 -15.91 18.48 15.16
C GLY A 615 -15.17 19.15 16.33
N THR A 616 -15.28 20.47 16.49
CA THR A 616 -14.65 21.21 17.61
C THR A 616 -15.08 20.66 18.97
N ASP A 617 -14.13 20.42 19.87
CA ASP A 617 -14.37 19.93 21.22
C ASP A 617 -15.12 20.95 22.10
N ALA A 618 -16.11 20.47 22.87
CA ALA A 618 -16.88 21.25 23.82
C ALA A 618 -17.09 20.53 25.18
N ASP A 619 -16.78 21.22 26.26
CA ASP A 619 -16.90 20.76 27.65
C ASP A 619 -18.15 21.33 28.33
N TRP A 620 -19.01 20.44 28.79
CA TRP A 620 -20.20 20.79 29.58
C TRP A 620 -19.98 20.61 31.07
N ARG A 621 -20.57 21.52 31.85
CA ARG A 621 -20.59 21.45 33.31
C ARG A 621 -21.89 21.97 33.89
N LEU A 622 -22.60 21.09 34.59
CA LEU A 622 -23.78 21.43 35.38
C LEU A 622 -23.50 21.26 36.87
N ARG A 623 -23.95 22.21 37.69
CA ARG A 623 -23.82 22.16 39.15
C ARG A 623 -25.16 22.44 39.82
N SER A 624 -25.64 21.50 40.61
CA SER A 624 -26.84 21.68 41.43
C SER A 624 -26.78 20.87 42.73
N GLY A 625 -27.29 21.42 43.83
CA GLY A 625 -27.43 20.69 45.11
C GLY A 625 -26.13 20.20 45.76
N GLY A 626 -24.97 20.70 45.32
CA GLY A 626 -23.65 20.24 45.74
C GLY A 626 -23.08 19.06 44.94
N GLU A 627 -23.76 18.64 43.87
CA GLU A 627 -23.29 17.69 42.86
C GLU A 627 -22.79 18.44 41.62
N ILE A 628 -21.90 17.81 40.84
CA ILE A 628 -21.33 18.36 39.61
C ILE A 628 -21.41 17.28 38.54
N PHE A 629 -22.04 17.59 37.42
CA PHE A 629 -22.06 16.80 36.18
C PHE A 629 -21.10 17.45 35.19
N GLN A 630 -20.33 16.61 34.50
CA GLN A 630 -19.37 17.03 33.48
C GLN A 630 -19.35 15.98 32.38
N GLU A 631 -19.36 16.42 31.13
CA GLU A 631 -19.31 15.59 29.94
C GLU A 631 -18.73 16.42 28.80
N SER A 632 -18.03 15.77 27.89
CA SER A 632 -17.40 16.40 26.73
C SER A 632 -18.09 15.84 25.48
N THR A 633 -18.34 16.70 24.50
CA THR A 633 -18.96 16.40 23.20
C THR A 633 -18.27 17.23 22.13
N THR A 634 -18.59 17.01 20.88
CA THR A 634 -18.16 17.85 19.77
C THR A 634 -19.31 18.69 19.23
N VAL A 635 -18.98 19.73 18.48
CA VAL A 635 -19.92 20.54 17.70
C VAL A 635 -20.42 19.73 16.52
N ASP A 636 -21.74 19.76 16.27
CA ASP A 636 -22.42 19.16 15.12
C ASP A 636 -23.22 20.26 14.42
N ASP A 637 -22.72 20.72 13.27
CA ASP A 637 -23.36 21.73 12.41
C ASP A 637 -23.88 22.99 13.16
N GLY A 638 -23.02 23.58 14.00
CA GLY A 638 -23.34 24.79 14.77
C GLY A 638 -24.15 24.56 16.05
N GLU A 639 -24.49 23.30 16.37
CA GLU A 639 -25.09 22.93 17.65
C GLU A 639 -24.13 22.08 18.50
N VAL A 640 -24.16 22.29 19.81
CA VAL A 640 -23.50 21.45 20.79
C VAL A 640 -24.56 20.94 21.75
N THR A 641 -24.69 19.61 21.84
CA THR A 641 -25.73 18.98 22.67
C THR A 641 -25.14 18.01 23.68
N VAL A 642 -25.71 17.97 24.89
CA VAL A 642 -25.33 17.02 25.94
C VAL A 642 -26.56 16.48 26.63
N THR A 643 -26.48 15.22 27.09
CA THR A 643 -27.56 14.59 27.86
C THR A 643 -27.11 14.25 29.27
N PHE A 644 -27.82 14.74 30.29
CA PHE A 644 -27.57 14.39 31.68
C PHE A 644 -28.74 13.62 32.33
N ASP A 645 -28.43 12.69 33.24
CA ASP A 645 -29.43 12.06 34.12
C ASP A 645 -29.69 12.98 35.32
N LEU A 646 -30.78 13.75 35.24
CA LEU A 646 -31.21 14.72 36.24
C LEU A 646 -32.49 14.28 36.97
N SER A 647 -32.87 13.00 36.83
CA SER A 647 -34.08 12.40 37.43
C SER A 647 -34.08 12.39 38.97
N GLY A 648 -32.93 12.69 39.58
CA GLY A 648 -32.77 12.83 41.03
C GLY A 648 -33.31 14.14 41.61
N TYR A 649 -33.56 15.15 40.77
CA TYR A 649 -34.03 16.48 41.17
C TYR A 649 -35.55 16.61 41.08
N SER A 650 -36.13 17.52 41.85
CA SER A 650 -37.56 17.83 41.83
C SER A 650 -37.81 19.13 41.09
N ALA A 651 -38.98 19.27 40.46
CA ALA A 651 -39.39 20.54 39.86
C ALA A 651 -39.33 21.69 40.89
N GLY A 652 -38.78 22.83 40.47
CA GLY A 652 -38.51 24.01 41.29
C GLY A 652 -37.19 23.96 42.08
N ASP A 653 -36.38 22.92 41.97
CA ASP A 653 -35.01 22.92 42.49
C ASP A 653 -34.12 23.85 41.63
N GLU A 654 -33.32 24.72 42.27
CA GLU A 654 -32.41 25.65 41.59
C GLU A 654 -31.16 24.92 41.04
N ILE A 655 -30.73 25.30 39.84
CA ILE A 655 -29.47 24.91 39.23
C ILE A 655 -28.48 26.06 39.44
N GLU A 656 -27.41 25.80 40.20
CA GLU A 656 -26.43 26.82 40.59
C GLU A 656 -25.65 27.36 39.38
N GLN A 657 -25.43 26.51 38.37
CA GLN A 657 -24.62 26.82 37.19
C GLN A 657 -24.82 25.77 36.10
N ILE A 658 -25.07 26.21 34.87
CA ILE A 658 -24.92 25.46 33.64
C ILE A 658 -23.86 26.20 32.84
N ARG A 659 -22.82 25.50 32.41
CA ARG A 659 -21.73 26.07 31.64
C ARG A 659 -21.39 25.15 30.48
N VAL A 660 -21.21 25.74 29.31
CA VAL A 660 -20.54 25.12 28.17
C VAL A 660 -19.26 25.91 27.90
N THR A 661 -18.19 25.24 27.49
CA THR A 661 -16.90 25.84 27.13
C THR A 661 -16.36 25.09 25.93
N GLU A 662 -16.18 25.77 24.82
CA GLU A 662 -15.59 25.18 23.61
C GLU A 662 -14.06 25.30 23.63
N ALA A 663 -13.39 24.55 22.74
CA ALA A 663 -12.01 24.80 22.38
C ALA A 663 -11.86 26.26 21.90
N GLY A 664 -10.76 26.94 22.24
CA GLY A 664 -10.64 28.39 22.07
C GLY A 664 -11.03 29.23 23.30
N ASP A 665 -11.40 28.59 24.42
CA ASP A 665 -11.70 29.20 25.73
C ASP A 665 -13.01 30.04 25.79
N GLU A 666 -13.81 30.08 24.73
CA GLU A 666 -15.13 30.74 24.73
C GLU A 666 -16.13 29.95 25.57
N ARG A 667 -16.99 30.65 26.33
CA ARG A 667 -17.84 29.99 27.33
C ARG A 667 -19.08 30.77 27.68
N HIS A 668 -20.22 30.09 27.59
CA HIS A 668 -21.48 30.58 28.11
C HIS A 668 -21.79 29.99 29.49
N GLU A 669 -22.33 30.80 30.39
CA GLU A 669 -22.74 30.35 31.73
C GLU A 669 -24.04 31.00 32.18
N ILE A 670 -25.01 30.17 32.56
CA ILE A 670 -26.33 30.60 33.03
C ILE A 670 -26.78 29.80 34.25
N SER A 671 -27.78 30.31 34.98
CA SER A 671 -28.53 29.55 35.99
C SER A 671 -29.73 28.85 35.36
N GLY A 672 -30.32 27.90 36.08
CA GLY A 672 -31.49 27.19 35.60
C GLY A 672 -32.40 26.75 36.73
N VAL A 673 -33.57 26.25 36.37
CA VAL A 673 -34.53 25.66 37.31
C VAL A 673 -35.10 24.37 36.73
N PHE A 674 -35.26 23.36 37.58
CA PHE A 674 -35.84 22.10 37.14
C PHE A 674 -37.35 22.21 36.92
N ILE A 675 -37.86 21.64 35.81
CA ILE A 675 -39.30 21.45 35.54
C ILE A 675 -39.66 19.97 35.53
N ASP A 676 -40.95 19.64 35.62
CA ASP A 676 -41.38 18.25 35.49
C ASP A 676 -41.22 17.79 34.03
N ALA A 677 -40.70 16.57 33.82
CA ALA A 677 -40.50 16.03 32.47
C ALA A 677 -41.79 16.05 31.63
N GLY A 678 -41.73 16.64 30.43
CA GLY A 678 -42.87 16.83 29.53
C GLY A 678 -43.80 17.99 29.91
N GLU A 679 -43.39 18.87 30.82
CA GLU A 679 -44.04 20.15 31.08
C GLU A 679 -43.71 21.11 29.94
N THR A 680 -44.73 21.55 29.20
CA THR A 680 -44.58 22.61 28.20
C THR A 680 -44.52 23.94 28.93
N VAL A 681 -43.41 24.66 28.76
CA VAL A 681 -43.30 26.06 29.19
C VAL A 681 -44.17 26.90 28.24
N GLU A 682 -45.03 27.75 28.78
CA GLU A 682 -45.72 28.74 27.94
C GLU A 682 -44.68 29.81 27.59
N GLU A 683 -44.34 29.93 26.30
CA GLU A 683 -43.48 31.01 25.79
C GLU A 683 -44.05 32.36 26.24
N LYS A 684 -43.18 33.29 26.63
CA LYS A 684 -43.59 34.68 26.83
C LYS A 684 -44.07 35.24 25.51
N GLU A 685 -45.30 35.76 25.47
CA GLU A 685 -45.74 36.53 24.32
C GLU A 685 -44.93 37.85 24.26
N ASP A 686 -44.45 38.15 23.07
CA ASP A 686 -43.68 39.33 22.68
C ASP A 686 -44.26 40.66 23.21
N LEU A 687 -45.60 40.78 23.23
CA LEU A 687 -46.35 41.90 23.78
C LEU A 687 -47.64 41.43 24.45
N GLU A 688 -48.00 42.08 25.56
CA GLU A 688 -49.23 41.80 26.30
C GLU A 688 -50.12 43.05 26.42
N LEU A 689 -51.44 42.90 26.22
CA LEU A 689 -52.46 43.97 26.35
C LEU A 689 -53.36 43.72 27.56
N ASP A 690 -53.47 44.70 28.46
CA ASP A 690 -54.42 44.75 29.57
C ASP A 690 -55.31 46.01 29.46
N VAL A 691 -56.64 45.87 29.53
CA VAL A 691 -57.57 47.00 29.43
C VAL A 691 -58.43 47.13 30.68
N ASP A 692 -58.22 48.20 31.45
CA ASP A 692 -59.08 48.57 32.58
C ASP A 692 -60.25 49.43 32.06
N ALA A 693 -61.43 48.82 31.97
CA ALA A 693 -62.64 49.42 31.44
C ALA A 693 -63.79 49.47 32.47
N PRO A 694 -64.55 50.57 32.57
CA PRO A 694 -65.70 50.68 33.46
C PRO A 694 -66.89 49.84 32.96
N SER A 695 -67.62 49.23 33.90
CA SER A 695 -68.85 48.47 33.58
C SER A 695 -70.09 49.35 33.43
N ASP A 696 -70.16 50.43 34.21
CA ASP A 696 -71.31 51.34 34.25
C ASP A 696 -70.90 52.78 34.61
N VAL A 697 -71.58 53.75 33.99
CA VAL A 697 -71.46 55.20 34.28
C VAL A 697 -72.84 55.87 34.25
N LYS A 698 -73.00 57.05 34.84
CA LYS A 698 -74.25 57.82 34.73
C LYS A 698 -74.25 58.74 33.54
N VAL A 699 -75.45 59.10 33.06
CA VAL A 699 -75.62 60.18 32.07
C VAL A 699 -74.90 61.45 32.55
N ASP A 700 -74.15 62.07 31.64
CA ASP A 700 -73.27 63.23 31.88
C ASP A 700 -72.01 62.95 32.76
N GLU A 701 -71.66 61.69 33.06
CA GLU A 701 -70.34 61.29 33.61
C GLU A 701 -69.41 60.78 32.50
N ASP A 702 -68.11 61.04 32.64
CA ASP A 702 -67.07 60.60 31.71
C ASP A 702 -66.71 59.14 32.00
N ALA A 703 -66.52 58.32 30.96
CA ALA A 703 -65.99 56.96 31.05
C ALA A 703 -64.52 56.96 30.60
N GLU A 704 -63.63 56.42 31.44
CA GLU A 704 -62.19 56.32 31.16
C GLU A 704 -61.82 54.86 30.90
N PHE A 705 -61.19 54.56 29.77
CA PHE A 705 -60.66 53.24 29.41
C PHE A 705 -59.14 53.33 29.39
N VAL A 706 -58.46 52.48 30.15
CA VAL A 706 -56.99 52.49 30.23
C VAL A 706 -56.45 51.24 29.55
N ALA A 707 -55.76 51.41 28.42
CA ALA A 707 -55.06 50.32 27.76
C ALA A 707 -53.58 50.35 28.19
N THR A 708 -53.10 49.26 28.78
CA THR A 708 -51.71 49.05 29.17
C THR A 708 -51.09 47.99 28.27
N LEU A 709 -50.00 48.36 27.60
CA LEU A 709 -49.17 47.45 26.82
C LEU A 709 -47.86 47.19 27.57
N THR A 710 -47.49 45.91 27.69
CA THR A 710 -46.19 45.46 28.22
C THR A 710 -45.35 44.93 27.06
N ASN A 711 -44.12 45.43 26.94
CA ASN A 711 -43.13 44.96 25.96
C ASN A 711 -42.15 44.02 26.67
N ASN A 712 -42.17 42.75 26.28
CA ASN A 712 -41.30 41.70 26.84
C ASN A 712 -40.06 41.44 25.95
N LYS A 713 -39.82 42.27 24.93
CA LYS A 713 -38.64 42.20 24.06
C LYS A 713 -37.47 43.00 24.65
N ASP A 714 -36.25 42.62 24.25
CA ASP A 714 -35.00 43.35 24.57
C ASP A 714 -34.82 44.66 23.78
N GLU A 715 -35.75 44.96 22.86
CA GLU A 715 -35.71 46.15 22.03
C GLU A 715 -36.92 47.08 22.28
N GLU A 716 -36.75 48.37 21.97
CA GLU A 716 -37.84 49.35 22.05
C GLU A 716 -38.87 49.11 20.95
N VAL A 717 -40.13 48.91 21.34
CA VAL A 717 -41.25 48.73 20.40
C VAL A 717 -42.05 50.03 20.29
N THR A 718 -42.40 50.41 19.06
CA THR A 718 -43.42 51.44 18.79
C THR A 718 -44.59 50.81 18.05
N THR A 719 -45.79 50.90 18.62
CA THR A 719 -47.05 50.41 18.02
C THR A 719 -48.19 51.39 18.30
N THR A 720 -49.31 51.24 17.58
CA THR A 720 -50.52 52.06 17.74
C THR A 720 -51.60 51.26 18.45
N VAL A 721 -52.19 51.83 19.51
CA VAL A 721 -53.40 51.29 20.14
C VAL A 721 -54.62 51.98 19.53
N GLU A 722 -55.52 51.20 18.93
CA GLU A 722 -56.79 51.64 18.35
C GLU A 722 -57.92 51.35 19.36
N PHE A 723 -58.66 52.37 19.75
CA PHE A 723 -59.85 52.28 20.60
C PHE A 723 -61.10 52.59 19.78
N GLU A 724 -62.02 51.65 19.67
CA GLU A 724 -63.33 51.85 19.06
C GLU A 724 -64.42 51.91 20.14
N PHE A 725 -65.22 52.99 20.13
CA PHE A 725 -66.37 53.15 21.00
C PHE A 725 -67.55 53.72 20.21
N ALA A 726 -68.71 53.03 20.28
CA ALA A 726 -69.94 53.46 19.61
C ALA A 726 -69.81 53.71 18.09
N GLY A 727 -68.86 53.05 17.42
CA GLY A 727 -68.57 53.21 15.98
C GLY A 727 -67.72 54.44 15.63
N GLU A 728 -67.11 55.10 16.63
CA GLU A 728 -66.03 56.07 16.45
C GLU A 728 -64.72 55.45 16.93
N THR A 729 -63.63 55.74 16.22
CA THR A 729 -62.30 55.18 16.46
C THR A 729 -61.32 56.29 16.89
N GLU A 730 -60.49 56.01 17.88
CA GLU A 730 -59.41 56.88 18.37
C GLU A 730 -58.10 56.08 18.48
N ASP A 731 -57.03 56.60 17.90
CA ASP A 731 -55.72 55.94 17.82
C ASP A 731 -54.67 56.66 18.67
N ALA A 732 -53.78 55.91 19.30
CA ALA A 732 -52.63 56.44 20.03
C ALA A 732 -51.35 55.62 19.80
N GLU A 733 -50.31 56.27 19.29
CA GLU A 733 -48.96 55.67 19.21
C GLU A 733 -48.32 55.60 20.60
N LEU A 734 -47.85 54.42 20.99
CA LEU A 734 -47.09 54.15 22.21
C LEU A 734 -45.71 53.64 21.85
N THR A 735 -44.68 54.25 22.47
CA THR A 735 -43.30 53.76 22.45
C THR A 735 -42.98 53.18 23.82
N ILE A 736 -42.63 51.90 23.85
CA ILE A 736 -42.40 51.11 25.06
C ILE A 736 -40.95 50.63 25.00
N GLY A 737 -40.13 51.04 25.97
CA GLY A 737 -38.77 50.51 26.10
C GLY A 737 -38.76 49.00 26.37
N ALA A 738 -37.60 48.37 26.22
CA ALA A 738 -37.40 46.97 26.62
C ALA A 738 -37.82 46.74 28.09
N ASP A 739 -38.45 45.59 28.35
CA ASP A 739 -38.97 45.16 29.67
C ASP A 739 -39.78 46.23 30.41
N SER A 740 -40.61 46.96 29.68
CA SER A 740 -41.35 48.09 30.22
C SER A 740 -42.82 48.04 29.80
N SER A 741 -43.63 48.82 30.50
CA SER A 741 -45.04 48.99 30.17
C SER A 741 -45.35 50.46 29.91
N ALA A 742 -46.18 50.74 28.91
CA ALA A 742 -46.77 52.07 28.71
C ALA A 742 -48.31 51.95 28.73
N SER A 743 -49.00 53.04 29.03
CA SER A 743 -50.47 53.03 29.09
C SER A 743 -51.05 54.30 28.51
N GLU A 744 -52.16 54.17 27.81
CA GLU A 744 -52.94 55.28 27.26
C GLU A 744 -54.35 55.28 27.87
N THR A 745 -54.93 56.46 28.05
CA THR A 745 -56.29 56.61 28.60
C THR A 745 -57.21 57.28 27.59
N PHE A 746 -58.22 56.55 27.15
CA PHE A 746 -59.29 57.05 26.28
C PHE A 746 -60.47 57.51 27.14
N THR A 747 -60.96 58.74 26.93
CA THR A 747 -62.06 59.30 27.71
C THR A 747 -63.24 59.63 26.82
N VAL A 748 -64.40 59.03 27.11
CA VAL A 748 -65.65 59.28 26.41
C VAL A 748 -66.61 60.07 27.30
N SER A 749 -67.12 61.18 26.77
CA SER A 749 -68.01 62.12 27.45
C SER A 749 -69.35 62.26 26.72
N GLU A 750 -70.33 62.93 27.36
CA GLU A 750 -71.63 63.29 26.77
C GLU A 750 -72.47 62.07 26.31
N LEU A 751 -72.42 60.97 27.07
CA LEU A 751 -73.14 59.74 26.78
C LEU A 751 -74.64 59.85 27.12
N ASP A 752 -75.50 59.44 26.17
CA ASP A 752 -76.93 59.23 26.41
C ASP A 752 -77.15 57.89 27.14
N ALA A 753 -78.29 57.72 27.80
CA ALA A 753 -78.60 56.44 28.47
C ALA A 753 -78.75 55.29 27.45
N GLY A 754 -78.00 54.21 27.65
CA GLY A 754 -77.95 53.05 26.74
C GLY A 754 -76.74 52.15 27.00
N ASP A 755 -76.65 51.06 26.24
CA ASP A 755 -75.50 50.15 26.26
C ASP A 755 -74.63 50.44 25.04
N TYR A 756 -73.32 50.53 25.23
CA TYR A 756 -72.33 50.84 24.20
C TYR A 756 -71.25 49.77 24.18
N ASP A 757 -70.99 49.20 23.01
CA ASP A 757 -69.87 48.27 22.81
C ASP A 757 -68.57 49.06 22.62
N TRP A 758 -67.48 48.53 23.17
CA TRP A 758 -66.14 49.06 23.05
C TRP A 758 -65.16 47.94 22.70
N SER A 759 -64.10 48.29 21.96
CA SER A 759 -62.96 47.41 21.71
C SER A 759 -61.66 48.21 21.68
N VAL A 760 -60.58 47.57 22.13
CA VAL A 760 -59.20 48.04 21.99
C VAL A 760 -58.45 47.01 21.18
N SER A 761 -57.67 47.42 20.20
CA SER A 761 -56.75 46.57 19.43
C SER A 761 -55.39 47.23 19.27
N VAL A 762 -54.37 46.44 19.00
CA VAL A 762 -52.99 46.92 18.82
C VAL A 762 -52.61 46.69 17.35
N ASP A 763 -52.19 47.75 16.66
CA ASP A 763 -51.75 47.64 15.27
C ASP A 763 -50.50 46.76 15.14
N ASP A 764 -50.42 46.03 14.04
CA ASP A 764 -49.34 45.08 13.71
C ASP A 764 -49.24 43.85 14.64
N TYR A 765 -50.11 43.72 15.64
CA TYR A 765 -50.20 42.56 16.56
C TYR A 765 -51.64 42.04 16.67
N ASP A 766 -51.86 40.73 16.82
CA ASP A 766 -53.20 40.15 16.99
C ASP A 766 -53.68 40.23 18.46
N LEU A 767 -53.55 41.41 19.07
CA LEU A 767 -53.93 41.69 20.45
C LEU A 767 -55.18 42.55 20.47
N SER A 768 -56.25 42.09 21.13
CA SER A 768 -57.48 42.87 21.30
C SER A 768 -58.24 42.52 22.58
N ASP A 769 -58.94 43.50 23.13
CA ASP A 769 -59.90 43.31 24.22
C ASP A 769 -61.20 44.07 23.91
N SER A 770 -62.35 43.59 24.41
CA SER A 770 -63.65 44.19 24.12
C SER A 770 -64.68 43.96 25.22
N GLY A 771 -65.67 44.85 25.30
CA GLY A 771 -66.73 44.76 26.27
C GLY A 771 -67.91 45.69 26.00
N THR A 772 -68.80 45.83 26.99
CA THR A 772 -69.97 46.70 26.90
C THR A 772 -70.04 47.62 28.12
N LEU A 773 -70.16 48.93 27.90
CA LEU A 773 -70.41 49.96 28.91
C LEU A 773 -71.92 50.24 29.03
N THR A 774 -72.46 50.19 30.24
CA THR A 774 -73.87 50.56 30.52
C THR A 774 -73.97 52.00 31.04
N VAL A 775 -74.76 52.86 30.39
CA VAL A 775 -74.99 54.25 30.81
C VAL A 775 -76.35 54.40 31.48
N GLU A 776 -76.36 54.58 32.80
CA GLU A 776 -77.58 54.69 33.61
C GLU A 776 -78.22 56.10 33.52
N ALA A 777 -79.55 56.15 33.33
CA ALA A 777 -80.30 57.42 33.33
C ALA A 777 -80.34 58.09 34.72
N ASP A 778 -80.19 59.42 34.77
CA ASP A 778 -80.24 60.22 36.02
C ASP A 778 -81.65 60.24 36.63
N ASP A 779 -81.90 59.37 37.61
CA ASP A 779 -83.17 59.27 38.34
C ASP A 779 -83.17 60.10 39.63
N LYS A 780 -84.06 61.10 39.70
CA LYS A 780 -84.46 61.74 40.96
C LYS A 780 -85.61 60.99 41.64
N ASP A 781 -85.22 60.07 42.52
CA ASP A 781 -85.88 59.44 43.68
C ASP A 781 -87.40 59.62 43.92
N GLU A 782 -88.11 58.51 44.20
CA GLU A 782 -88.84 58.29 45.48
C GLU A 782 -89.32 56.82 45.68
N ASP A 783 -89.23 56.34 46.94
CA ASP A 783 -89.60 55.04 47.52
C ASP A 783 -90.97 54.43 47.14
N THR A 784 -91.10 53.08 47.08
CA THR A 784 -91.87 52.21 48.03
C THR A 784 -92.20 50.78 47.51
N ASP A 785 -91.81 49.77 48.33
CA ASP A 785 -92.33 48.39 48.55
C ASP A 785 -93.47 47.80 47.66
N THR A 786 -93.32 46.56 47.15
CA THR A 786 -94.03 45.33 47.63
C THR A 786 -93.74 44.03 46.85
N GLU A 787 -93.29 43.01 47.59
CA GLU A 787 -93.66 41.55 47.62
C GLU A 787 -93.66 40.63 46.35
N THR A 788 -93.02 39.47 46.56
CA THR A 788 -92.98 38.17 45.83
C THR A 788 -94.37 37.51 45.62
N PRO A 789 -94.58 36.50 44.70
CA PRO A 789 -93.93 35.16 44.76
C PRO A 789 -93.72 34.32 43.46
N ASP A 790 -92.64 33.52 43.49
CA ASP A 790 -92.44 32.07 43.17
C ASP A 790 -93.20 31.28 42.08
N GLU A 791 -92.50 30.21 41.63
CA GLU A 791 -92.87 28.96 40.90
C GLU A 791 -92.39 28.91 39.41
N SER A 792 -91.36 28.16 38.99
CA SER A 792 -91.03 26.70 39.02
C SER A 792 -91.25 26.00 37.66
N ASP A 793 -90.35 25.04 37.37
CA ASP A 793 -90.30 23.99 36.31
C ASP A 793 -89.89 24.38 34.87
N ASP A 794 -89.14 23.59 34.09
CA ASP A 794 -88.17 22.48 34.26
C ASP A 794 -87.65 22.15 32.83
N SER A 795 -86.41 21.63 32.74
CA SER A 795 -85.70 20.86 31.67
C SER A 795 -86.35 20.61 30.28
N ASP A 796 -85.58 20.69 29.17
CA ASP A 796 -84.67 19.63 28.67
C ASP A 796 -84.18 19.82 27.19
N ASP A 797 -83.03 19.20 26.91
CA ASP A 797 -82.50 18.62 25.65
C ASP A 797 -81.82 19.46 24.52
N SER A 798 -80.48 19.33 24.49
CA SER A 798 -79.63 18.66 23.48
C SER A 798 -79.48 19.09 22.01
N ASP A 799 -78.19 19.32 21.69
CA ASP A 799 -77.36 18.76 20.60
C ASP A 799 -77.61 19.07 19.11
N ASP A 800 -76.57 19.70 18.55
CA ASP A 800 -75.64 19.13 17.54
C ASP A 800 -75.96 19.22 16.04
N SER A 801 -74.87 19.53 15.33
CA SER A 801 -74.40 18.96 14.07
C SER A 801 -74.61 19.72 12.76
N THR A 802 -73.45 19.93 12.12
CA THR A 802 -73.09 19.62 10.73
C THR A 802 -73.35 20.65 9.62
N THR A 803 -72.23 21.21 9.17
CA THR A 803 -71.65 21.24 7.82
C THR A 803 -72.35 20.41 6.72
N ASP A 804 -72.55 21.06 5.56
CA ASP A 804 -72.82 20.53 4.21
C ASP A 804 -72.57 21.74 3.25
N ASP A 805 -72.06 21.68 2.03
CA ASP A 805 -71.55 20.60 1.18
C ASP A 805 -70.93 21.29 -0.08
N SER A 806 -69.87 20.67 -0.61
CA SER A 806 -69.43 20.51 -2.02
C SER A 806 -69.33 21.65 -3.08
N ASP A 807 -68.17 21.58 -3.76
CA ASP A 807 -67.91 21.50 -5.21
C ASP A 807 -67.68 22.75 -6.09
N ASP A 808 -66.38 22.91 -6.42
CA ASP A 808 -65.78 22.65 -7.75
C ASP A 808 -65.78 23.75 -8.81
N SER A 809 -64.56 24.20 -9.18
CA SER A 809 -64.16 24.44 -10.57
C SER A 809 -62.67 24.79 -10.70
N ASP A 810 -61.92 23.86 -11.30
CA ASP A 810 -60.80 23.98 -12.26
C ASP A 810 -59.97 25.28 -12.33
N ASP A 811 -58.65 25.15 -12.20
CA ASP A 811 -57.70 25.97 -12.95
C ASP A 811 -56.55 25.12 -13.54
N ASP A 812 -56.28 25.40 -14.82
CA ASP A 812 -55.37 24.71 -15.73
C ASP A 812 -53.93 25.22 -15.59
N ASP A 813 -53.01 24.32 -15.87
CA ASP A 813 -51.54 24.39 -15.79
C ASP A 813 -50.85 25.58 -16.49
N GLY A 814 -49.77 26.03 -15.84
CA GLY A 814 -48.65 26.73 -16.46
C GLY A 814 -47.34 26.54 -15.68
N GLN A 815 -46.62 25.45 -15.95
CA GLN A 815 -45.26 25.20 -15.46
C GLN A 815 -44.24 25.19 -16.61
N PRO A 816 -43.04 25.73 -16.37
CA PRO A 816 -41.80 24.94 -16.40
C PRO A 816 -40.90 25.29 -15.19
N GLY A 817 -40.11 24.44 -14.54
CA GLY A 817 -39.75 23.04 -14.73
C GLY A 817 -38.40 22.84 -14.03
N PHE A 818 -38.35 22.09 -12.92
CA PHE A 818 -37.13 21.53 -12.34
C PHE A 818 -37.54 20.24 -11.60
N GLY A 819 -37.27 19.09 -12.24
CA GLY A 819 -37.73 17.78 -11.77
C GLY A 819 -36.74 16.68 -12.14
N VAL A 820 -35.44 16.98 -12.08
CA VAL A 820 -34.36 16.02 -12.36
C VAL A 820 -33.40 15.84 -11.18
N ALA A 821 -33.20 16.84 -10.31
CA ALA A 821 -32.28 16.71 -9.17
C ALA A 821 -32.82 15.77 -8.04
N VAL A 822 -34.12 15.80 -7.76
CA VAL A 822 -34.70 15.02 -6.63
C VAL A 822 -34.86 13.52 -6.95
N ALA A 823 -34.75 13.12 -8.22
CA ALA A 823 -34.86 11.71 -8.60
C ALA A 823 -33.54 10.94 -8.50
N VAL A 824 -32.38 11.62 -8.55
CA VAL A 824 -31.05 11.00 -8.50
C VAL A 824 -30.63 10.71 -7.06
N VAL A 825 -30.88 11.65 -6.14
CA VAL A 825 -30.60 11.49 -4.70
C VAL A 825 -31.44 10.37 -4.07
N ALA A 826 -32.72 10.25 -4.47
CA ALA A 826 -33.58 9.16 -4.03
C ALA A 826 -33.16 7.76 -4.56
N LEU A 827 -32.40 7.70 -5.66
CA LEU A 827 -31.93 6.45 -6.26
C LEU A 827 -30.60 5.99 -5.64
N LEU A 828 -29.72 6.92 -5.26
CA LEU A 828 -28.48 6.65 -4.52
C LEU A 828 -28.76 6.19 -3.08
N ALA A 829 -29.71 6.83 -2.39
CA ALA A 829 -30.16 6.39 -1.07
C ALA A 829 -30.78 4.98 -1.08
N ALA A 830 -31.45 4.60 -2.18
CA ALA A 830 -32.00 3.25 -2.35
C ALA A 830 -30.94 2.19 -2.70
N ALA A 831 -29.83 2.58 -3.35
CA ALA A 831 -28.71 1.69 -3.69
C ALA A 831 -27.81 1.40 -2.48
N MET A 832 -27.48 2.40 -1.67
CA MET A 832 -26.70 2.21 -0.43
C MET A 832 -27.45 1.35 0.61
N LEU A 833 -28.77 1.53 0.74
CA LEU A 833 -29.59 0.71 1.64
C LEU A 833 -29.71 -0.76 1.20
N ALA A 834 -29.49 -1.05 -0.08
CA ALA A 834 -29.49 -2.42 -0.61
C ALA A 834 -28.16 -3.15 -0.36
N LEU A 835 -27.01 -2.45 -0.34
CA LEU A 835 -25.69 -3.03 -0.06
C LEU A 835 -25.54 -3.49 1.40
N ARG A 836 -26.19 -2.79 2.34
CA ARG A 836 -26.22 -3.16 3.77
C ARG A 836 -26.96 -4.47 4.08
N ARG A 837 -27.63 -5.10 3.12
CA ARG A 837 -28.37 -6.37 3.32
C ARG A 837 -27.69 -7.60 2.73
N GLN A 838 -26.47 -7.50 2.21
CA GLN A 838 -25.77 -8.66 1.63
C GLN A 838 -24.36 -8.97 2.16
N ASN A 839 -23.93 -8.34 3.27
CA ASN A 839 -22.84 -8.86 4.11
C ASN A 839 -23.36 -9.26 5.50
#